data_AF-A0ABD7VAN4-F1
#
_entry.id   AF-A0ABD7VAN4-F1
#
_cell.length_a   1.000
_cell.length_b   1.000
_cell.length_c   1.000
_cell.angle_alpha   90.00
_cell.angle_beta   90.00
_cell.angle_gamma   90.00
#
_symmetry.space_group_name_H-M   'P 1'
#
loop_
_entity.id
_entity.type
_entity.pdbx_description
1 polymer ?
#
loop_
_entity_poly.entity_id
_entity_poly.type
_entity_poly.pdbx_seq_one_letter_code
_entity_poly.pdbx_strand_id
1 'polypeptide(L)'
;MAGKPPKIKPAHTKNLDFNAGTPHRPPRVDPPLPSVSHRPDPLLSFWRPDSAEAVEVISVIPSLMPPATPDVGKLVAKSSLEDYWIPASNNLGEADALGIRALKQRQYVAVDEEHFVQVVRDAESGMFRAAITREREASGPLLAPDSEGRFWYPVDHGRTAALFHRMGYSIYEFSEVTVARILAVSGFDDTLARPVDSRLHPGALLQDTLRRFRLDQTMGRTEKQDRAALFQAHERAFELDCDENTLQLRRIFPELPKTFAEAIWRTTSSAERLHMHNQSGIPRRVAEEALMVLRAIRLARAVEGVYLNAVSHPDSDRLALHMVGRLADWPQQVRIEMRQGAFDGHLLNAIGDARSPARHVLVRQDAGYAVQSTDSPSPQTVNDLPSAVWSVLSPSQRKALGMTGGSGASLLQLIRAQPLPSNQAVSEVLGLAPLPYIYEAPFAPRRQAGHLRGGADHYPAAPKPVADRIRDLYPAISEDDVATFINERLHSDPHGVLIRLEKELAGLRQELARWSTEEPPHPTGGKAWSVDALAEQVQRRQKFSAMLQDIWQRKSVSQWGYGDYQFLSFFDFAGELPRLSARFEYVTELVLSAKNPGAQIGAFLDSFPNVQQLLVTGVEMKVFPPGIFQMRELRQLMLRNCSLRLSEATAEGLSRIETITYLSLEHNPLTVAPHVGYMHGLTELIMHDAHLSQMPSGIGGLKQLNVLSLENNLITDVGHELLDIPDTQALFIDLTGNPLTDVSRNRITQYLEQASMDREIKIIIEEVFSEAESDSDSSERGYWTDSES
;
A
#
# COMPACT_ATOMS: atom_id res chain seq x y z
N MET A 1 -23.40 -71.43 -14.23
CA MET A 1 -24.54 -71.76 -15.12
C MET A 1 -24.21 -71.27 -16.53
N ALA A 2 -25.10 -71.48 -17.53
CA ALA A 2 -24.96 -71.20 -18.97
C ALA A 2 -24.08 -69.98 -19.38
N GLY A 3 -23.44 -69.94 -20.55
CA GLY A 3 -23.45 -70.86 -21.70
C GLY A 3 -23.32 -70.08 -23.02
N LYS A 4 -22.46 -70.54 -23.94
CA LYS A 4 -22.33 -70.02 -25.35
C LYS A 4 -23.68 -70.26 -26.11
N PRO A 5 -24.04 -69.57 -27.23
CA PRO A 5 -23.15 -69.08 -28.29
C PRO A 5 -23.48 -67.64 -28.88
N PRO A 6 -23.71 -67.35 -30.20
CA PRO A 6 -22.67 -66.69 -31.01
C PRO A 6 -23.09 -65.58 -32.03
N LYS A 7 -22.07 -64.98 -32.69
CA LYS A 7 -21.93 -64.60 -34.13
C LYS A 7 -22.93 -63.67 -34.88
N ILE A 8 -22.30 -62.80 -35.70
CA ILE A 8 -22.68 -62.27 -37.04
C ILE A 8 -23.52 -60.97 -37.15
N LYS A 9 -23.06 -60.05 -38.03
CA LYS A 9 -23.72 -58.83 -38.54
C LYS A 9 -24.59 -59.16 -39.77
N PRO A 10 -25.70 -58.44 -40.04
CA PRO A 10 -25.68 -57.27 -40.96
C PRO A 10 -26.74 -56.19 -40.59
N ALA A 11 -27.04 -55.14 -41.37
CA ALA A 11 -26.25 -54.11 -42.10
C ALA A 11 -27.24 -53.07 -42.72
N HIS A 12 -26.75 -51.87 -43.06
CA HIS A 12 -27.34 -50.87 -43.99
C HIS A 12 -28.77 -50.29 -43.82
N THR A 13 -28.83 -48.96 -43.80
CA THR A 13 -29.29 -48.13 -44.95
C THR A 13 -28.29 -46.97 -45.11
N LYS A 14 -27.74 -46.62 -46.29
CA LYS A 14 -28.32 -46.13 -47.58
C LYS A 14 -28.86 -44.69 -47.47
N ASN A 15 -28.56 -43.76 -48.39
CA ASN A 15 -28.08 -43.80 -49.79
C ASN A 15 -27.02 -42.68 -50.06
N LEU A 16 -26.02 -42.87 -50.95
CA LEU A 16 -25.90 -42.42 -52.37
C LEU A 16 -25.89 -40.88 -52.58
N ASP A 17 -25.13 -40.29 -53.52
CA ASP A 17 -24.68 -40.82 -54.83
C ASP A 17 -23.24 -40.42 -55.29
N PHE A 18 -22.81 -40.98 -56.42
CA PHE A 18 -21.47 -40.83 -57.05
C PHE A 18 -21.32 -39.62 -58.00
N ASN A 19 -20.08 -39.12 -58.18
CA ASN A 19 -19.45 -39.08 -59.52
C ASN A 19 -17.91 -39.06 -59.46
N ALA A 20 -17.22 -39.30 -60.59
CA ALA A 20 -15.77 -39.58 -60.65
C ALA A 20 -14.97 -38.64 -61.59
N GLY A 21 -13.64 -38.55 -61.39
CA GLY A 21 -12.72 -37.88 -62.33
C GLY A 21 -11.28 -37.66 -61.82
N THR A 22 -10.29 -38.26 -62.49
CA THR A 22 -8.82 -38.08 -62.33
C THR A 22 -8.13 -38.40 -63.68
N PRO A 23 -6.85 -38.05 -63.96
CA PRO A 23 -5.82 -37.31 -63.19
C PRO A 23 -5.15 -36.15 -64.02
N HIS A 24 -4.02 -35.54 -63.58
CA HIS A 24 -2.84 -35.12 -64.40
C HIS A 24 -1.67 -34.44 -63.59
N ARG A 25 -0.41 -34.52 -64.09
CA ARG A 25 0.90 -33.92 -63.61
C ARG A 25 2.01 -34.12 -64.70
N PRO A 26 3.33 -33.79 -64.60
CA PRO A 26 4.20 -33.15 -63.56
C PRO A 26 4.57 -31.68 -63.96
N PRO A 27 5.81 -31.07 -63.98
CA PRO A 27 7.23 -31.39 -63.56
C PRO A 27 7.55 -30.85 -62.12
N ARG A 28 8.74 -30.49 -61.56
CA ARG A 28 10.18 -30.24 -61.92
C ARG A 28 10.56 -28.89 -62.62
N VAL A 29 11.79 -28.33 -62.59
CA VAL A 29 13.19 -28.77 -62.21
C VAL A 29 13.88 -27.77 -61.22
N ASP A 30 14.91 -28.25 -60.52
CA ASP A 30 15.75 -27.69 -59.40
C ASP A 30 16.93 -26.78 -59.89
N PRO A 31 17.98 -26.35 -59.11
CA PRO A 31 18.43 -26.55 -57.70
C PRO A 31 18.74 -25.18 -56.98
N PRO A 32 19.73 -24.91 -56.06
CA PRO A 32 20.69 -25.72 -55.26
C PRO A 32 20.82 -25.36 -53.73
N LEU A 33 21.85 -24.58 -53.31
CA LEU A 33 22.45 -24.39 -51.96
C LEU A 33 23.16 -23.00 -51.88
N PRO A 34 23.68 -22.47 -50.73
CA PRO A 34 23.98 -23.09 -49.40
C PRO A 34 23.17 -22.43 -48.25
N SER A 35 23.48 -22.44 -46.92
CA SER A 35 24.66 -22.85 -46.10
C SER A 35 24.25 -23.27 -44.66
N VAL A 36 25.22 -23.43 -43.73
CA VAL A 36 25.03 -23.83 -42.31
C VAL A 36 25.92 -22.98 -41.37
N SER A 37 25.41 -22.64 -40.17
CA SER A 37 26.22 -22.23 -39.02
C SER A 37 25.51 -22.60 -37.70
N HIS A 38 26.28 -22.88 -36.63
CA HIS A 38 25.79 -23.57 -35.43
C HIS A 38 25.04 -22.67 -34.42
N ARG A 39 23.95 -23.21 -33.86
CA ARG A 39 23.48 -22.98 -32.48
C ARG A 39 22.92 -24.30 -31.92
N PRO A 40 23.09 -24.61 -30.63
CA PRO A 40 22.38 -25.70 -29.97
C PRO A 40 20.97 -25.28 -29.54
N ASP A 41 20.02 -26.22 -29.54
CA ASP A 41 18.63 -26.01 -29.14
C ASP A 41 18.42 -26.13 -27.62
N PRO A 42 17.44 -25.41 -27.03
CA PRO A 42 16.95 -25.66 -25.68
C PRO A 42 15.99 -26.85 -25.67
N LEU A 43 16.16 -27.79 -24.74
CA LEU A 43 15.34 -29.00 -24.66
C LEU A 43 14.09 -28.86 -23.78
N LEU A 44 12.97 -29.28 -24.38
CA LEU A 44 11.81 -29.96 -23.77
C LEU A 44 10.98 -29.22 -22.70
N SER A 45 9.81 -28.81 -23.16
CA SER A 45 8.59 -28.71 -22.34
C SER A 45 8.05 -30.11 -21.99
N PHE A 46 7.35 -30.25 -20.85
CA PHE A 46 6.21 -31.16 -20.73
C PHE A 46 5.30 -30.88 -19.52
N TRP A 47 4.04 -31.30 -19.69
CA TRP A 47 2.98 -31.57 -18.70
C TRP A 47 2.21 -30.40 -18.02
N ARG A 48 0.89 -30.60 -18.01
CA ARG A 48 -0.12 -29.92 -17.18
C ARG A 48 -0.69 -30.94 -16.19
N PRO A 49 -1.21 -30.53 -15.03
CA PRO A 49 -2.28 -31.23 -14.33
C PRO A 49 -3.65 -30.62 -14.70
N ASP A 50 -4.63 -31.46 -15.03
CA ASP A 50 -6.05 -31.08 -15.09
C ASP A 50 -6.75 -31.37 -13.75
N SER A 51 -7.85 -30.65 -13.49
CA SER A 51 -8.91 -30.94 -12.49
C SER A 51 -8.52 -31.07 -11.00
N ALA A 52 -8.95 -30.07 -10.22
CA ALA A 52 -9.41 -30.22 -8.84
C ALA A 52 -10.78 -29.50 -8.72
N GLU A 53 -11.64 -29.95 -7.80
CA GLU A 53 -13.08 -29.70 -7.89
C GLU A 53 -13.55 -28.33 -7.35
N ALA A 54 -14.68 -27.85 -7.89
CA ALA A 54 -15.26 -26.56 -7.53
C ALA A 54 -16.00 -26.60 -6.18
N VAL A 55 -15.75 -25.60 -5.33
CA VAL A 55 -16.57 -25.31 -4.14
C VAL A 55 -17.47 -24.11 -4.46
N GLU A 56 -18.78 -24.35 -4.58
CA GLU A 56 -19.76 -23.27 -4.77
C GLU A 56 -19.91 -22.42 -3.49
N VAL A 57 -19.20 -21.29 -3.43
CA VAL A 57 -19.51 -20.23 -2.46
C VAL A 57 -20.53 -19.28 -3.10
N ILE A 58 -21.78 -19.38 -2.67
CA ILE A 58 -22.91 -18.61 -3.22
C ILE A 58 -22.79 -17.12 -2.86
N SER A 59 -22.14 -16.35 -3.72
CA SER A 59 -22.00 -14.89 -3.60
C SER A 59 -23.22 -14.17 -4.18
N VAL A 60 -24.26 -13.98 -3.36
CA VAL A 60 -25.40 -13.12 -3.73
C VAL A 60 -24.95 -11.64 -3.70
N ILE A 61 -24.41 -11.17 -4.82
CA ILE A 61 -24.10 -9.74 -5.04
C ILE A 61 -25.37 -9.06 -5.61
N PRO A 62 -26.02 -8.13 -4.89
CA PRO A 62 -27.07 -7.31 -5.46
C PRO A 62 -26.41 -6.32 -6.42
N SER A 63 -26.56 -6.55 -7.73
CA SER A 63 -26.00 -5.67 -8.77
C SER A 63 -26.72 -4.32 -8.82
N LEU A 64 -26.36 -3.42 -7.89
CA LEU A 64 -26.78 -2.03 -7.90
C LEU A 64 -25.98 -1.25 -8.95
N MET A 65 -26.44 -1.36 -10.20
CA MET A 65 -26.26 -0.30 -11.20
C MET A 65 -26.55 1.06 -10.55
N PRO A 66 -25.71 2.11 -10.73
CA PRO A 66 -26.16 3.45 -10.46
C PRO A 66 -27.38 3.74 -11.35
N PRO A 67 -28.47 4.32 -10.83
CA PRO A 67 -29.64 4.61 -11.64
C PRO A 67 -29.24 5.57 -12.76
N ALA A 68 -29.63 5.26 -13.99
CA ALA A 68 -29.28 6.06 -15.16
C ALA A 68 -29.65 7.53 -14.94
N THR A 69 -28.67 8.41 -15.09
CA THR A 69 -28.87 9.86 -15.03
C THR A 69 -29.91 10.26 -16.08
N PRO A 70 -31.05 10.87 -15.70
CA PRO A 70 -31.98 11.38 -16.70
C PRO A 70 -31.30 12.50 -17.49
N ASP A 71 -31.36 12.41 -18.82
CA ASP A 71 -30.81 13.43 -19.71
C ASP A 71 -31.61 14.74 -19.56
N VAL A 72 -31.04 15.69 -18.81
CA VAL A 72 -31.60 17.01 -18.55
C VAL A 72 -30.56 18.04 -18.97
N GLY A 73 -30.80 18.67 -20.12
CA GLY A 73 -29.80 19.49 -20.80
C GLY A 73 -29.36 20.74 -20.01
N LYS A 74 -28.04 20.99 -20.06
CA LYS A 74 -27.33 22.26 -19.77
C LYS A 74 -28.09 23.31 -18.97
N LEU A 75 -27.98 23.25 -17.64
CA LEU A 75 -27.93 24.45 -16.81
C LEU A 75 -26.48 24.68 -16.37
N VAL A 76 -25.88 25.78 -16.82
CA VAL A 76 -24.58 26.23 -16.33
C VAL A 76 -24.81 26.82 -14.94
N ALA A 77 -24.10 26.32 -13.93
CA ALA A 77 -24.16 26.87 -12.58
C ALA A 77 -23.65 28.33 -12.60
N LYS A 78 -24.55 29.26 -12.28
CA LYS A 78 -24.29 30.70 -12.20
C LYS A 78 -23.51 31.03 -10.93
N SER A 79 -22.29 31.55 -11.09
CA SER A 79 -21.26 31.56 -10.04
C SER A 79 -21.06 32.91 -9.33
N SER A 80 -21.73 34.00 -9.73
CA SER A 80 -21.72 35.28 -9.00
C SER A 80 -23.08 35.53 -8.32
N LEU A 81 -23.15 36.43 -7.34
CA LEU A 81 -24.44 36.87 -6.79
C LEU A 81 -25.23 37.76 -7.77
N GLU A 82 -24.50 38.49 -8.63
CA GLU A 82 -25.04 39.38 -9.66
C GLU A 82 -25.97 38.63 -10.63
N ASP A 83 -25.66 37.36 -10.91
CA ASP A 83 -26.46 36.45 -11.73
C ASP A 83 -27.90 36.20 -11.20
N TYR A 84 -28.19 36.58 -9.96
CA TYR A 84 -29.47 36.38 -9.25
C TYR A 84 -30.21 37.70 -8.94
N TRP A 85 -29.64 38.85 -9.34
CA TRP A 85 -30.21 40.18 -9.04
C TRP A 85 -31.57 40.43 -9.72
N ILE A 86 -32.45 41.07 -8.97
CA ILE A 86 -33.80 41.49 -9.35
C ILE A 86 -33.92 42.99 -9.06
N PRO A 87 -34.14 43.86 -10.06
CA PRO A 87 -34.19 45.29 -9.83
C PRO A 87 -35.38 45.71 -8.95
N ALA A 88 -35.18 46.77 -8.16
CA ALA A 88 -36.08 47.33 -7.16
C ALA A 88 -37.43 47.85 -7.69
N SER A 89 -37.66 47.84 -9.01
CA SER A 89 -38.93 48.21 -9.64
C SER A 89 -40.06 47.18 -9.43
N ASN A 90 -39.78 46.04 -8.80
CA ASN A 90 -40.80 45.10 -8.35
C ASN A 90 -41.41 45.55 -7.01
N ASN A 91 -42.74 45.60 -6.93
CA ASN A 91 -43.50 45.86 -5.70
C ASN A 91 -43.35 44.72 -4.67
N LEU A 92 -42.20 44.66 -4.01
CA LEU A 92 -41.93 43.82 -2.85
C LEU A 92 -42.51 44.49 -1.59
N GLY A 93 -43.10 43.69 -0.70
CA GLY A 93 -43.77 44.18 0.50
C GLY A 93 -42.84 44.83 1.53
N GLU A 94 -43.42 45.21 2.67
CA GLU A 94 -42.65 45.62 3.85
C GLU A 94 -41.69 44.50 4.30
N ALA A 95 -40.57 44.89 4.88
CA ALA A 95 -39.54 43.98 5.36
C ALA A 95 -39.79 43.60 6.84
N ASP A 96 -39.44 42.38 7.22
CA ASP A 96 -39.40 41.96 8.61
C ASP A 96 -38.13 42.45 9.35
N ALA A 97 -38.00 42.06 10.62
CA ALA A 97 -36.87 42.44 11.48
C ALA A 97 -35.50 41.86 11.05
N LEU A 98 -35.44 41.06 9.97
CA LEU A 98 -34.22 40.56 9.34
C LEU A 98 -34.01 41.14 7.93
N GLY A 99 -34.81 42.14 7.54
CA GLY A 99 -34.77 42.73 6.20
C GLY A 99 -35.46 41.89 5.11
N ILE A 100 -36.13 40.79 5.48
CA ILE A 100 -36.73 39.86 4.52
C ILE A 100 -38.12 40.37 4.11
N ARG A 101 -38.34 40.52 2.81
CA ARG A 101 -39.62 40.92 2.20
C ARG A 101 -40.36 39.70 1.64
N ALA A 102 -41.63 39.54 1.97
CA ALA A 102 -42.45 38.44 1.49
C ALA A 102 -43.38 38.86 0.33
N LEU A 103 -43.36 38.13 -0.78
CA LEU A 103 -44.30 38.31 -1.89
C LEU A 103 -44.73 36.95 -2.45
N LYS A 104 -46.04 36.67 -2.48
CA LYS A 104 -46.64 35.42 -3.03
C LYS A 104 -45.92 34.13 -2.55
N GLN A 105 -45.78 33.99 -1.22
CA GLN A 105 -45.08 32.87 -0.54
C GLN A 105 -43.58 32.73 -0.84
N ARG A 106 -42.94 33.74 -1.44
CA ARG A 106 -41.48 33.78 -1.68
C ARG A 106 -40.85 34.90 -0.85
N GLN A 107 -39.61 34.66 -0.41
CA GLN A 107 -38.82 35.59 0.39
C GLN A 107 -37.77 36.26 -0.48
N TYR A 108 -37.52 37.55 -0.24
CA TYR A 108 -36.58 38.38 -0.97
C TYR A 108 -35.78 39.24 0.02
N VAL A 109 -34.50 39.44 -0.25
CA VAL A 109 -33.61 40.29 0.55
C VAL A 109 -32.95 41.34 -0.33
N ALA A 110 -32.64 42.51 0.23
CA ALA A 110 -31.86 43.54 -0.45
C ALA A 110 -30.37 43.17 -0.44
N VAL A 111 -29.66 43.40 -1.54
CA VAL A 111 -28.19 43.23 -1.64
C VAL A 111 -27.50 44.59 -1.75
N ASP A 112 -28.15 45.53 -2.43
CA ASP A 112 -27.82 46.96 -2.43
C ASP A 112 -29.13 47.79 -2.53
N GLU A 113 -29.04 49.10 -2.81
CA GLU A 113 -30.19 50.01 -2.89
C GLU A 113 -31.07 49.81 -4.14
N GLU A 114 -30.56 49.16 -5.20
CA GLU A 114 -31.26 48.94 -6.47
C GLU A 114 -31.58 47.45 -6.75
N HIS A 115 -30.94 46.51 -6.05
CA HIS A 115 -31.03 45.06 -6.32
C HIS A 115 -31.49 44.22 -5.11
N PHE A 116 -32.45 43.34 -5.39
CA PHE A 116 -32.94 42.29 -4.50
C PHE A 116 -32.59 40.90 -5.02
N VAL A 117 -32.55 39.91 -4.15
CA VAL A 117 -32.37 38.49 -4.51
C VAL A 117 -33.46 37.65 -3.85
N GLN A 118 -34.04 36.70 -4.59
CA GLN A 118 -34.98 35.72 -4.01
C GLN A 118 -34.18 34.72 -3.18
N VAL A 119 -34.63 34.47 -1.95
CA VAL A 119 -33.98 33.51 -1.03
C VAL A 119 -34.89 32.34 -0.70
N VAL A 120 -34.26 31.19 -0.49
CA VAL A 120 -34.86 29.96 0.06
C VAL A 120 -34.02 29.51 1.24
N ARG A 121 -34.65 29.02 2.31
CA ARG A 121 -33.92 28.50 3.46
C ARG A 121 -33.28 27.15 3.13
N ASP A 122 -31.96 27.08 3.21
CA ASP A 122 -31.14 25.91 2.93
C ASP A 122 -31.24 24.90 4.09
N ALA A 123 -31.47 23.61 3.76
CA ALA A 123 -31.83 22.60 4.74
C ALA A 123 -30.64 22.09 5.59
N GLU A 124 -29.42 22.07 5.03
CA GLU A 124 -28.22 21.59 5.74
C GLU A 124 -27.61 22.65 6.67
N SER A 125 -27.66 23.91 6.23
CA SER A 125 -27.07 25.05 6.95
C SER A 125 -28.06 25.76 7.87
N GLY A 126 -29.34 25.78 7.52
CA GLY A 126 -30.33 26.66 8.15
C GLY A 126 -30.19 28.13 7.77
N MET A 127 -29.26 28.48 6.87
CA MET A 127 -29.06 29.82 6.31
C MET A 127 -29.98 30.05 5.10
N PHE A 128 -29.91 31.24 4.50
CA PHE A 128 -30.65 31.55 3.28
C PHE A 128 -29.74 31.45 2.06
N ARG A 129 -30.23 30.82 0.99
CA ARG A 129 -29.51 30.64 -0.28
C ARG A 129 -30.20 31.44 -1.38
N ALA A 130 -29.41 32.10 -2.22
CA ALA A 130 -29.89 32.77 -3.42
C ALA A 130 -30.51 31.77 -4.42
N ALA A 131 -31.64 32.12 -5.01
CA ALA A 131 -32.41 31.25 -5.91
C ALA A 131 -33.03 32.03 -7.07
N ILE A 132 -33.18 31.41 -8.22
CA ILE A 132 -33.88 31.99 -9.38
C ILE A 132 -35.37 31.64 -9.34
N THR A 133 -36.21 32.57 -9.77
CA THR A 133 -37.69 32.51 -9.81
C THR A 133 -38.31 31.23 -10.39
N ARG A 134 -37.56 30.41 -11.14
CA ARG A 134 -38.01 29.18 -11.81
C ARG A 134 -37.37 27.88 -11.28
N GLU A 135 -36.44 27.95 -10.34
CA GLU A 135 -35.74 26.77 -9.82
C GLU A 135 -36.58 26.00 -8.78
N ARG A 136 -36.32 24.70 -8.64
CA ARG A 136 -36.87 23.85 -7.57
C ARG A 136 -35.95 23.76 -6.36
N GLU A 137 -34.65 23.79 -6.60
CA GLU A 137 -33.58 23.75 -5.61
C GLU A 137 -32.71 24.99 -5.84
N ALA A 138 -32.36 25.70 -4.78
CA ALA A 138 -31.64 26.98 -4.87
C ALA A 138 -30.17 26.73 -5.26
N SER A 139 -29.73 27.30 -6.38
CA SER A 139 -28.41 27.05 -6.96
C SER A 139 -27.32 28.05 -6.54
N GLY A 140 -27.70 29.20 -5.97
CA GLY A 140 -26.79 30.31 -5.70
C GLY A 140 -26.01 30.22 -4.38
N PRO A 141 -25.23 31.27 -4.06
CA PRO A 141 -24.47 31.35 -2.82
C PRO A 141 -25.36 31.45 -1.57
N LEU A 142 -24.79 31.08 -0.41
CA LEU A 142 -25.37 31.37 0.89
C LEU A 142 -25.21 32.85 1.24
N LEU A 143 -26.25 33.45 1.82
CA LEU A 143 -26.32 34.86 2.20
C LEU A 143 -26.50 35.01 3.72
N ALA A 144 -25.91 36.06 4.27
CA ALA A 144 -26.13 36.51 5.64
C ALA A 144 -26.45 38.03 5.66
N PRO A 145 -27.27 38.50 6.62
CA PRO A 145 -27.52 39.93 6.79
C PRO A 145 -26.27 40.66 7.31
N ASP A 146 -26.19 41.96 7.02
CA ASP A 146 -25.23 42.86 7.64
C ASP A 146 -25.52 43.11 9.14
N SER A 147 -24.63 43.84 9.82
CA SER A 147 -24.74 44.15 11.25
C SER A 147 -25.92 45.06 11.63
N GLU A 148 -26.69 45.56 10.66
CA GLU A 148 -27.84 46.45 10.83
C GLU A 148 -29.14 45.84 10.27
N GLY A 149 -29.07 44.63 9.69
CA GLY A 149 -30.19 43.95 9.02
C GLY A 149 -30.63 44.59 7.70
N ARG A 150 -29.84 45.47 7.09
CA ARG A 150 -30.27 46.30 5.94
C ARG A 150 -30.01 45.63 4.58
N PHE A 151 -28.80 45.12 4.38
CA PHE A 151 -28.39 44.40 3.18
C PHE A 151 -27.89 42.99 3.52
N TRP A 152 -27.88 42.12 2.52
CA TRP A 152 -27.46 40.73 2.63
C TRP A 152 -26.31 40.42 1.68
N TYR A 153 -25.23 39.86 2.20
CA TYR A 153 -23.99 39.61 1.47
C TYR A 153 -23.67 38.11 1.35
N PRO A 154 -22.88 37.69 0.33
CA PRO A 154 -22.34 36.34 0.26
C PRO A 154 -21.53 36.00 1.51
N VAL A 155 -21.75 34.82 2.08
CA VAL A 155 -20.84 34.26 3.08
C VAL A 155 -19.58 33.80 2.34
N ASP A 156 -18.40 34.37 2.66
CA ASP A 156 -17.13 34.16 1.92
C ASP A 156 -16.47 32.78 2.18
N HIS A 157 -17.24 31.71 1.99
CA HIS A 157 -16.75 30.33 2.00
C HIS A 157 -15.91 29.99 0.75
N GLY A 158 -15.89 30.85 -0.27
CA GLY A 158 -15.07 30.66 -1.48
C GLY A 158 -13.58 30.46 -1.18
N ARG A 159 -13.09 31.06 -0.08
CA ARG A 159 -11.73 30.82 0.44
C ARG A 159 -11.56 29.40 0.96
N THR A 160 -12.49 28.87 1.75
CA THR A 160 -12.44 27.48 2.25
C THR A 160 -12.44 26.48 1.09
N ALA A 161 -13.31 26.66 0.09
CA ALA A 161 -13.37 25.80 -1.09
C ALA A 161 -12.09 25.88 -1.93
N ALA A 162 -11.54 27.08 -2.14
CA ALA A 162 -10.27 27.26 -2.84
C ALA A 162 -9.06 26.69 -2.07
N LEU A 163 -9.05 26.79 -0.73
CA LEU A 163 -8.03 26.18 0.13
C LEU A 163 -8.10 24.65 0.05
N PHE A 164 -9.30 24.08 0.14
CA PHE A 164 -9.57 22.65 0.07
C PHE A 164 -9.16 22.07 -1.30
N HIS A 165 -9.53 22.76 -2.39
CA HIS A 165 -9.11 22.41 -3.73
C HIS A 165 -7.59 22.53 -3.94
N ARG A 166 -6.96 23.59 -3.41
CA ARG A 166 -5.49 23.77 -3.44
C ARG A 166 -4.74 22.72 -2.61
N MET A 167 -5.40 22.07 -1.65
CA MET A 167 -4.88 20.91 -0.92
C MET A 167 -5.14 19.57 -1.64
N GLY A 168 -5.72 19.59 -2.85
CA GLY A 168 -5.89 18.42 -3.72
C GLY A 168 -7.23 17.69 -3.55
N TYR A 169 -8.18 18.24 -2.79
CA TYR A 169 -9.46 17.58 -2.51
C TYR A 169 -10.59 18.05 -3.44
N SER A 170 -11.60 17.18 -3.64
CA SER A 170 -12.74 17.45 -4.53
C SER A 170 -13.81 18.29 -3.83
N ILE A 171 -14.12 19.45 -4.40
CA ILE A 171 -15.24 20.31 -3.94
C ILE A 171 -16.63 19.72 -4.23
N TYR A 172 -16.72 18.63 -5.00
CA TYR A 172 -17.99 17.97 -5.35
C TYR A 172 -18.41 16.85 -4.38
N GLU A 173 -17.56 16.50 -3.41
CA GLU A 173 -17.81 15.41 -2.45
C GLU A 173 -18.52 15.88 -1.18
N PHE A 174 -18.32 17.15 -0.80
CA PHE A 174 -18.85 17.75 0.42
C PHE A 174 -19.48 19.10 0.12
N SER A 175 -20.61 19.41 0.74
CA SER A 175 -21.17 20.77 0.71
C SER A 175 -20.20 21.77 1.35
N GLU A 176 -20.21 23.03 0.92
CA GLU A 176 -19.25 24.07 1.38
C GLU A 176 -19.21 24.19 2.92
N VAL A 177 -20.37 24.09 3.56
CA VAL A 177 -20.52 24.11 5.02
C VAL A 177 -19.85 22.88 5.67
N THR A 178 -19.87 21.74 4.99
CA THR A 178 -19.18 20.51 5.42
C THR A 178 -17.66 20.63 5.20
N VAL A 179 -17.20 21.25 4.10
CA VAL A 179 -15.79 21.60 3.88
C VAL A 179 -15.26 22.51 4.98
N ALA A 180 -15.98 23.60 5.31
CA ALA A 180 -15.62 24.51 6.38
C ALA A 180 -15.56 23.81 7.76
N ARG A 181 -16.53 22.93 8.07
CA ARG A 181 -16.50 22.08 9.28
C ARG A 181 -15.27 21.17 9.32
N ILE A 182 -14.93 20.50 8.21
CA ILE A 182 -13.76 19.61 8.11
C ILE A 182 -12.47 20.39 8.36
N LEU A 183 -12.29 21.55 7.73
CA LEU A 183 -11.09 22.38 7.89
C LEU A 183 -10.92 22.87 9.33
N ALA A 184 -12.01 23.38 9.94
CA ALA A 184 -11.99 23.86 11.32
C ALA A 184 -11.70 22.75 12.34
N VAL A 185 -12.33 21.57 12.21
CA VAL A 185 -11.99 20.36 13.00
C VAL A 185 -10.52 20.00 12.85
N SER A 186 -9.97 20.17 11.64
CA SER A 186 -8.58 19.85 11.30
C SER A 186 -7.56 20.91 11.72
N GLY A 187 -7.98 21.98 12.41
CA GLY A 187 -7.10 23.07 12.86
C GLY A 187 -6.65 24.03 11.74
N PHE A 188 -7.33 24.03 10.59
CA PHE A 188 -7.16 25.01 9.53
C PHE A 188 -8.27 26.07 9.65
N ASP A 189 -7.92 27.27 10.09
CA ASP A 189 -8.82 28.42 10.19
C ASP A 189 -8.64 29.37 9.00
N ASP A 190 -9.70 30.05 8.58
CA ASP A 190 -9.71 30.98 7.43
C ASP A 190 -8.73 32.16 7.61
N THR A 191 -8.37 32.51 8.85
CA THR A 191 -7.40 33.58 9.13
C THR A 191 -5.93 33.14 9.02
N LEU A 192 -5.64 31.83 9.06
CA LEU A 192 -4.28 31.30 9.22
C LEU A 192 -3.95 30.19 8.20
N ALA A 193 -3.37 30.60 7.07
CA ALA A 193 -2.77 29.70 6.07
C ALA A 193 -1.46 29.00 6.55
N ARG A 194 -1.29 28.81 7.87
CA ARG A 194 -0.20 28.07 8.52
C ARG A 194 -0.74 27.37 9.77
N PRO A 195 -0.39 26.09 10.01
CA PRO A 195 -0.80 25.40 11.23
C PRO A 195 -0.13 26.01 12.47
N VAL A 196 -0.84 25.97 13.60
CA VAL A 196 -0.43 26.60 14.87
C VAL A 196 0.81 25.91 15.48
N ASP A 197 0.96 24.60 15.29
CA ASP A 197 2.16 23.83 15.61
C ASP A 197 2.29 22.67 14.60
N SER A 198 3.49 22.48 14.03
CA SER A 198 3.77 21.39 13.08
C SER A 198 3.79 20.01 13.74
N ARG A 199 4.06 19.92 15.05
CA ARG A 199 4.07 18.68 15.83
C ARG A 199 2.68 18.02 15.97
N LEU A 200 1.61 18.76 15.65
CA LEU A 200 0.24 18.26 15.69
C LEU A 200 -0.17 17.49 14.42
N HIS A 201 0.72 17.37 13.43
CA HIS A 201 0.49 16.65 12.17
C HIS A 201 -0.84 17.05 11.49
N PRO A 202 -1.05 18.35 11.19
CA PRO A 202 -2.33 18.87 10.69
C PRO A 202 -2.79 18.21 9.39
N GLY A 203 -1.86 17.78 8.53
CA GLY A 203 -2.20 17.00 7.33
C GLY A 203 -2.75 15.60 7.63
N ALA A 204 -2.25 14.93 8.68
CA ALA A 204 -2.78 13.65 9.13
C ALA A 204 -4.16 13.82 9.79
N LEU A 205 -4.35 14.88 10.58
CA LEU A 205 -5.65 15.23 11.16
C LEU A 205 -6.69 15.57 10.08
N LEU A 206 -6.29 16.29 9.01
CA LEU A 206 -7.16 16.55 7.88
C LEU A 206 -7.54 15.27 7.11
N GLN A 207 -6.57 14.40 6.84
CA GLN A 207 -6.79 13.10 6.17
C GLN A 207 -7.74 12.19 6.98
N ASP A 208 -7.53 12.12 8.30
CA ASP A 208 -8.34 11.36 9.25
C ASP A 208 -9.77 11.91 9.39
N THR A 209 -9.91 13.24 9.55
CA THR A 209 -11.21 13.92 9.58
C THR A 209 -11.98 13.70 8.28
N LEU A 210 -11.33 13.87 7.13
CA LEU A 210 -11.93 13.64 5.81
C LEU A 210 -12.47 12.22 5.65
N ARG A 211 -11.66 11.22 6.02
CA ARG A 211 -12.04 9.80 5.97
C ARG A 211 -13.31 9.54 6.81
N ARG A 212 -13.41 10.16 7.99
CA ARG A 212 -14.54 9.96 8.92
C ARG A 212 -15.81 10.71 8.50
N PHE A 213 -15.69 11.91 7.92
CA PHE A 213 -16.83 12.60 7.29
C PHE A 213 -17.36 11.84 6.05
N ARG A 214 -16.47 11.34 5.19
CA ARG A 214 -16.82 10.48 4.04
C ARG A 214 -17.57 9.21 4.50
N LEU A 215 -17.09 8.56 5.56
CA LEU A 215 -17.72 7.37 6.14
C LEU A 215 -19.13 7.66 6.69
N ASP A 216 -19.35 8.81 7.35
CA ASP A 216 -20.69 9.17 7.82
C ASP A 216 -21.66 9.49 6.67
N GLN A 217 -21.20 10.10 5.57
CA GLN A 217 -22.03 10.31 4.38
C GLN A 217 -22.48 8.98 3.74
N THR A 218 -21.58 8.01 3.55
CA THR A 218 -21.93 6.73 2.90
C THR A 218 -22.96 5.93 3.71
N MET A 219 -22.97 6.07 5.04
CA MET A 219 -23.96 5.48 5.95
C MET A 219 -25.33 6.21 5.93
N GLY A 220 -25.53 7.17 5.02
CA GLY A 220 -26.72 8.02 4.91
C GLY A 220 -28.07 7.31 4.73
N ARG A 221 -28.10 6.03 4.38
CA ARG A 221 -29.32 5.25 4.11
C ARG A 221 -29.62 4.14 5.15
N THR A 222 -28.76 3.97 6.16
CA THR A 222 -28.87 2.87 7.14
C THR A 222 -29.65 3.30 8.39
N GLU A 223 -30.34 2.38 9.04
CA GLU A 223 -31.07 2.67 10.29
C GLU A 223 -30.15 3.18 11.41
N LYS A 224 -30.69 4.05 12.26
CA LYS A 224 -29.94 4.83 13.27
C LYS A 224 -29.19 3.95 14.28
N GLN A 225 -29.68 2.74 14.56
CA GLN A 225 -29.11 1.84 15.55
C GLN A 225 -27.89 1.06 15.02
N ASP A 226 -27.97 0.54 13.78
CA ASP A 226 -26.84 -0.19 13.16
C ASP A 226 -25.73 0.74 12.66
N ARG A 227 -26.09 1.97 12.27
CA ARG A 227 -25.17 2.98 11.73
C ARG A 227 -23.93 3.20 12.61
N ALA A 228 -24.08 3.24 13.94
CA ALA A 228 -22.97 3.42 14.87
C ALA A 228 -22.05 2.18 14.94
N ALA A 229 -22.63 0.98 14.94
CA ALA A 229 -21.88 -0.27 14.97
C ALA A 229 -21.08 -0.49 13.66
N LEU A 230 -21.70 -0.20 12.51
CA LEU A 230 -21.04 -0.26 11.20
C LEU A 230 -19.91 0.75 11.08
N PHE A 231 -20.11 2.00 11.52
CA PHE A 231 -19.05 3.01 11.56
C PHE A 231 -17.86 2.51 12.41
N GLN A 232 -18.10 2.01 13.63
CA GLN A 232 -17.05 1.43 14.47
C GLN A 232 -16.38 0.18 13.89
N ALA A 233 -17.06 -0.57 13.02
CA ALA A 233 -16.47 -1.71 12.31
C ALA A 233 -15.53 -1.25 11.19
N HIS A 234 -15.93 -0.26 10.38
CA HIS A 234 -15.09 0.35 9.35
C HIS A 234 -13.90 1.13 9.92
N GLU A 235 -14.04 1.77 11.09
CA GLU A 235 -12.90 2.31 11.84
C GLU A 235 -11.93 1.20 12.22
N ARG A 236 -12.40 0.15 12.90
CA ARG A 236 -11.53 -0.96 13.33
C ARG A 236 -10.85 -1.68 12.17
N ALA A 237 -11.52 -1.88 11.04
CA ALA A 237 -10.92 -2.52 9.87
C ALA A 237 -9.73 -1.71 9.31
N PHE A 238 -9.91 -0.39 9.15
CA PHE A 238 -8.84 0.51 8.71
C PHE A 238 -7.70 0.62 9.73
N GLU A 239 -8.03 0.61 11.02
CA GLU A 239 -7.08 0.69 12.12
C GLU A 239 -6.32 -0.62 12.40
N LEU A 240 -6.72 -1.74 11.78
CA LEU A 240 -6.02 -3.03 11.84
C LEU A 240 -5.01 -3.21 10.69
N ASP A 241 -5.31 -2.71 9.50
CA ASP A 241 -4.37 -2.66 8.36
C ASP A 241 -3.21 -1.70 8.66
N CYS A 242 -2.09 -2.17 9.19
CA CYS A 242 -0.90 -1.34 9.41
C CYS A 242 0.39 -2.15 9.55
N ASP A 243 1.54 -1.48 9.38
CA ASP A 243 2.86 -2.10 9.47
C ASP A 243 3.36 -2.25 10.91
N GLU A 244 4.36 -3.11 11.14
CA GLU A 244 4.92 -3.36 12.47
C GLU A 244 5.47 -2.09 13.15
N ASN A 245 5.91 -1.08 12.40
CA ASN A 245 6.36 0.19 12.97
C ASN A 245 5.18 0.99 13.55
N THR A 246 4.09 1.11 12.79
CA THR A 246 2.82 1.69 13.27
C THR A 246 2.27 0.91 14.46
N LEU A 247 2.32 -0.42 14.43
CA LEU A 247 1.93 -1.28 15.55
C LEU A 247 2.82 -1.06 16.77
N GLN A 248 4.13 -0.85 16.62
CA GLN A 248 5.04 -0.60 17.74
C GLN A 248 4.68 0.70 18.50
N LEU A 249 4.36 1.79 17.78
CA LEU A 249 3.85 3.01 18.41
C LEU A 249 2.53 2.77 19.14
N ARG A 250 1.59 2.05 18.50
CA ARG A 250 0.23 1.84 19.01
C ARG A 250 0.14 0.80 20.14
N ARG A 251 1.13 -0.10 20.27
CA ARG A 251 1.33 -0.95 21.46
C ARG A 251 1.59 -0.14 22.74
N ILE A 252 2.13 1.07 22.62
CA ILE A 252 2.40 1.99 23.75
C ILE A 252 1.34 3.10 23.85
N PHE A 253 0.75 3.51 22.71
CA PHE A 253 -0.35 4.47 22.66
C PHE A 253 -1.59 3.87 21.94
N PRO A 254 -2.42 3.05 22.61
CA PRO A 254 -3.51 2.31 21.95
C PRO A 254 -4.61 3.18 21.33
N GLU A 255 -4.80 4.40 21.82
CA GLU A 255 -5.79 5.36 21.28
C GLU A 255 -5.25 6.17 20.08
N LEU A 256 -4.01 5.95 19.65
CA LEU A 256 -3.39 6.66 18.53
C LEU A 256 -3.83 6.04 17.19
N PRO A 257 -4.51 6.78 16.29
CA PRO A 257 -4.92 6.26 15.00
C PRO A 257 -3.73 6.00 14.07
N LYS A 258 -3.89 5.05 13.15
CA LYS A 258 -2.90 4.66 12.13
C LYS A 258 -2.27 5.87 11.44
N THR A 259 -3.10 6.80 10.96
CA THR A 259 -2.71 8.02 10.23
C THR A 259 -1.68 8.87 10.99
N PHE A 260 -1.81 8.95 12.31
CA PHE A 260 -0.93 9.73 13.18
C PHE A 260 0.32 8.96 13.60
N ALA A 261 0.19 7.66 13.88
CA ALA A 261 1.35 6.80 14.13
C ALA A 261 2.31 6.79 12.94
N GLU A 262 1.79 6.66 11.71
CA GLU A 262 2.58 6.83 10.48
C GLU A 262 3.22 8.22 10.38
N ALA A 263 2.49 9.29 10.69
CA ALA A 263 2.99 10.67 10.58
C ALA A 263 4.15 10.94 11.56
N ILE A 264 4.03 10.48 12.80
CA ILE A 264 5.07 10.52 13.83
C ILE A 264 6.27 9.63 13.44
N TRP A 265 6.03 8.45 12.86
CA TRP A 265 7.12 7.60 12.38
C TRP A 265 7.90 8.27 11.24
N ARG A 266 7.21 8.97 10.32
CA ARG A 266 7.82 9.75 9.23
C ARG A 266 8.72 10.89 9.75
N THR A 267 8.39 11.56 10.86
CA THR A 267 9.24 12.58 11.51
C THR A 267 10.31 12.00 12.44
N THR A 268 10.14 10.76 12.93
CA THR A 268 11.11 10.10 13.84
C THR A 268 12.44 9.81 13.15
N SER A 269 13.55 10.25 13.76
CA SER A 269 14.90 10.18 13.20
C SER A 269 15.50 8.75 13.22
N SER A 270 16.53 8.50 12.41
CA SER A 270 17.17 7.17 12.33
C SER A 270 17.73 6.69 13.67
N ALA A 271 18.28 7.57 14.49
CA ALA A 271 18.77 7.24 15.83
C ALA A 271 17.63 6.88 16.80
N GLU A 272 16.49 7.57 16.69
CA GLU A 272 15.28 7.28 17.48
C GLU A 272 14.64 5.95 17.08
N ARG A 273 14.55 5.64 15.78
CA ARG A 273 14.10 4.34 15.28
C ARG A 273 15.02 3.21 15.74
N LEU A 274 16.34 3.40 15.67
CA LEU A 274 17.32 2.43 16.14
C LEU A 274 17.21 2.19 17.66
N HIS A 275 16.94 3.23 18.45
CA HIS A 275 16.62 3.09 19.88
C HIS A 275 15.35 2.26 20.09
N MET A 276 14.27 2.52 19.34
CA MET A 276 13.01 1.77 19.45
C MET A 276 13.15 0.30 19.01
N HIS A 277 14.00 -0.04 18.05
CA HIS A 277 14.26 -1.43 17.68
C HIS A 277 15.17 -2.15 18.69
N ASN A 278 16.15 -1.46 19.28
CA ASN A 278 17.17 -2.08 20.14
C ASN A 278 16.86 -2.05 21.64
N GLN A 279 15.88 -1.25 22.09
CA GLN A 279 15.58 -1.04 23.51
C GLN A 279 14.06 -1.01 23.77
N SER A 280 13.64 -1.56 24.91
CA SER A 280 12.24 -1.57 25.33
C SER A 280 11.80 -0.18 25.82
N GLY A 281 11.40 0.69 24.90
CA GLY A 281 10.91 2.04 25.22
C GLY A 281 10.58 2.87 23.98
N ILE A 282 10.16 4.12 24.22
CA ILE A 282 9.98 5.15 23.20
C ILE A 282 10.85 6.37 23.58
N PRO A 283 11.54 7.01 22.62
CA PRO A 283 12.28 8.25 22.86
C PRO A 283 11.35 9.34 23.38
N ARG A 284 11.79 10.09 24.41
CA ARG A 284 10.99 11.12 25.08
C ARG A 284 10.29 12.08 24.11
N ARG A 285 11.00 12.56 23.08
CA ARG A 285 10.45 13.47 22.05
C ARG A 285 9.25 12.86 21.31
N VAL A 286 9.34 11.59 20.94
CA VAL A 286 8.30 10.83 20.24
C VAL A 286 7.09 10.60 21.16
N ALA A 287 7.30 10.34 22.46
CA ALA A 287 6.23 10.26 23.44
C ALA A 287 5.53 11.62 23.67
N GLU A 288 6.28 12.71 23.77
CA GLU A 288 5.74 14.08 23.90
C GLU A 288 4.93 14.47 22.65
N GLU A 289 5.42 14.15 21.45
CA GLU A 289 4.72 14.35 20.16
C GLU A 289 3.41 13.53 20.10
N ALA A 290 3.45 12.24 20.46
CA ALA A 290 2.25 11.38 20.51
C ALA A 290 1.20 11.88 21.51
N LEU A 291 1.61 12.36 22.70
CA LEU A 291 0.69 12.91 23.70
C LEU A 291 0.05 14.25 23.27
N MET A 292 0.79 15.11 22.57
CA MET A 292 0.23 16.33 21.97
C MET A 292 -0.78 16.00 20.87
N VAL A 293 -0.48 15.00 20.03
CA VAL A 293 -1.36 14.51 18.97
C VAL A 293 -2.63 13.87 19.53
N LEU A 294 -2.55 12.99 20.54
CA LEU A 294 -3.71 12.41 21.22
C LEU A 294 -4.66 13.48 21.79
N ARG A 295 -4.10 14.58 22.32
CA ARG A 295 -4.91 15.75 22.74
C ARG A 295 -5.65 16.39 21.56
N ALA A 296 -4.97 16.63 20.44
CA ALA A 296 -5.59 17.22 19.25
C ALA A 296 -6.69 16.32 18.67
N ILE A 297 -6.46 15.00 18.59
CA ILE A 297 -7.46 14.01 18.21
C ILE A 297 -8.67 14.10 19.16
N ARG A 298 -8.48 14.15 20.48
CA ARG A 298 -9.60 14.23 21.43
C ARG A 298 -10.44 15.50 21.24
N LEU A 299 -9.81 16.64 20.94
CA LEU A 299 -10.53 17.88 20.59
C LEU A 299 -11.34 17.71 19.30
N ALA A 300 -10.72 17.16 18.23
CA ALA A 300 -11.38 16.92 16.95
C ALA A 300 -12.57 15.95 17.11
N ARG A 301 -12.39 14.81 17.77
CA ARG A 301 -13.46 13.82 18.04
C ARG A 301 -14.63 14.42 18.82
N ALA A 302 -14.37 15.32 19.77
CA ALA A 302 -15.42 16.04 20.49
C ALA A 302 -16.26 16.91 19.53
N VAL A 303 -15.63 17.67 18.64
CA VAL A 303 -16.31 18.50 17.64
C VAL A 303 -17.02 17.66 16.57
N GLU A 304 -16.38 16.61 16.06
CA GLU A 304 -16.94 15.70 15.06
C GLU A 304 -18.28 15.10 15.49
N GLY A 305 -18.38 14.59 16.73
CA GLY A 305 -19.63 13.99 17.24
C GLY A 305 -20.79 14.99 17.44
N VAL A 306 -20.58 16.28 17.17
CA VAL A 306 -21.67 17.26 17.01
C VAL A 306 -22.25 17.21 15.60
N TYR A 307 -21.42 16.94 14.57
CA TYR A 307 -21.77 17.06 13.14
C TYR A 307 -22.00 15.71 12.43
N LEU A 308 -21.21 14.69 12.75
CA LEU A 308 -21.42 13.31 12.29
C LEU A 308 -22.68 12.73 12.93
N ASN A 309 -23.33 11.78 12.27
CA ASN A 309 -24.59 11.18 12.74
C ASN A 309 -24.42 9.72 13.22
N ALA A 310 -23.34 9.05 12.79
CA ALA A 310 -22.94 7.72 13.26
C ALA A 310 -22.14 7.74 14.57
N VAL A 311 -21.66 8.92 15.01
CA VAL A 311 -20.73 9.06 16.13
C VAL A 311 -21.42 9.79 17.29
N SER A 312 -21.40 9.17 18.47
CA SER A 312 -21.70 9.82 19.75
C SER A 312 -20.54 9.55 20.71
N HIS A 313 -20.13 10.57 21.46
CA HIS A 313 -19.00 10.47 22.40
C HIS A 313 -19.25 11.40 23.60
N PRO A 314 -18.83 11.04 24.83
CA PRO A 314 -19.08 11.86 26.02
C PRO A 314 -18.54 13.29 25.93
N ASP A 315 -17.40 13.49 25.25
CA ASP A 315 -16.85 14.82 25.04
C ASP A 315 -17.68 15.67 24.05
N SER A 316 -18.26 15.04 23.03
CA SER A 316 -19.19 15.70 22.10
C SER A 316 -20.50 16.10 22.78
N ASP A 317 -21.00 15.27 23.70
CA ASP A 317 -22.18 15.60 24.51
C ASP A 317 -21.92 16.81 25.42
N ARG A 318 -20.74 16.88 26.06
CA ARG A 318 -20.34 18.05 26.87
C ARG A 318 -20.27 19.31 26.01
N LEU A 319 -19.67 19.21 24.82
CA LEU A 319 -19.56 20.33 23.88
C LEU A 319 -20.92 20.78 23.37
N ALA A 320 -21.79 19.85 22.98
CA ALA A 320 -23.16 20.13 22.56
C ALA A 320 -23.97 20.83 23.65
N LEU A 321 -23.87 20.38 24.93
CA LEU A 321 -24.54 21.08 26.04
C LEU A 321 -23.99 22.50 26.23
N HIS A 322 -22.67 22.72 26.12
CA HIS A 322 -22.09 24.06 26.18
C HIS A 322 -22.60 24.97 25.04
N MET A 323 -22.70 24.45 23.81
CA MET A 323 -23.26 25.18 22.67
C MET A 323 -24.75 25.50 22.85
N VAL A 324 -25.55 24.60 23.45
CA VAL A 324 -26.95 24.89 23.83
C VAL A 324 -27.03 26.08 24.79
N GLY A 325 -26.15 26.15 25.79
CA GLY A 325 -26.08 27.26 26.74
C GLY A 325 -25.59 28.60 26.14
N ARG A 326 -25.24 28.64 24.84
CA ARG A 326 -24.82 29.84 24.11
C ARG A 326 -25.84 30.32 23.07
N LEU A 327 -27.01 29.67 22.96
CA LEU A 327 -28.13 30.15 22.16
C LEU A 327 -28.63 31.51 22.71
N ALA A 328 -28.85 32.49 21.84
CA ALA A 328 -29.18 33.87 22.25
C ALA A 328 -30.43 33.94 23.16
N ASP A 329 -31.48 33.20 22.81
CA ASP A 329 -32.74 33.14 23.54
C ASP A 329 -32.79 32.01 24.61
N TRP A 330 -31.64 31.56 25.11
CA TRP A 330 -31.61 30.51 26.13
C TRP A 330 -32.29 30.96 27.44
N PRO A 331 -33.29 30.22 27.97
CA PRO A 331 -34.07 30.67 29.12
C PRO A 331 -33.25 30.70 30.42
N GLN A 332 -32.91 31.91 30.89
CA GLN A 332 -32.05 32.14 32.06
C GLN A 332 -32.53 31.49 33.38
N GLN A 333 -33.84 31.19 33.49
CA GLN A 333 -34.41 30.50 34.66
C GLN A 333 -34.29 28.97 34.63
N VAL A 334 -33.65 28.40 33.59
CA VAL A 334 -33.44 26.95 33.42
C VAL A 334 -31.97 26.60 33.63
N ARG A 335 -31.71 25.65 34.53
CA ARG A 335 -30.41 25.01 34.71
C ARG A 335 -30.47 23.54 34.33
N ILE A 336 -29.51 23.11 33.51
CA ILE A 336 -29.34 21.71 33.09
C ILE A 336 -27.99 21.23 33.58
N GLU A 337 -27.97 20.14 34.36
CA GLU A 337 -26.76 19.46 34.82
C GLU A 337 -26.67 18.08 34.16
N MET A 338 -25.53 17.77 33.53
CA MET A 338 -25.22 16.44 33.04
C MET A 338 -24.41 15.69 34.11
N ARG A 339 -24.85 14.50 34.53
CA ARG A 339 -24.22 13.72 35.60
C ARG A 339 -24.01 12.25 35.21
N GLN A 340 -22.97 11.62 35.72
CA GLN A 340 -22.68 10.20 35.46
C GLN A 340 -23.43 9.29 36.44
N GLY A 341 -24.20 8.32 35.92
CA GLY A 341 -24.76 7.18 36.67
C GLY A 341 -25.94 7.48 37.61
N ALA A 342 -25.92 8.58 38.36
CA ALA A 342 -26.94 8.93 39.35
C ALA A 342 -27.26 10.44 39.38
N PHE A 343 -28.37 10.81 40.04
CA PHE A 343 -28.86 12.20 40.18
C PHE A 343 -27.91 13.12 40.96
N ASP A 344 -27.25 12.54 41.96
CA ASP A 344 -26.21 13.12 42.81
C ASP A 344 -24.78 12.78 42.32
N GLY A 345 -24.68 11.92 41.30
CA GLY A 345 -23.43 11.45 40.69
C GLY A 345 -22.57 12.57 40.09
N HIS A 346 -21.33 12.19 39.71
CA HIS A 346 -20.29 13.13 39.28
C HIS A 346 -20.76 14.05 38.13
N LEU A 347 -20.55 15.36 38.30
CA LEU A 347 -20.96 16.39 37.35
C LEU A 347 -20.04 16.41 36.13
N LEU A 348 -20.61 16.13 34.95
CA LEU A 348 -19.90 16.06 33.67
C LEU A 348 -19.85 17.42 32.95
N ASN A 349 -20.95 18.17 32.99
CA ASN A 349 -21.07 19.57 32.53
C ASN A 349 -22.36 20.20 33.10
N ALA A 350 -22.49 21.54 33.07
CA ALA A 350 -23.72 22.25 33.41
C ALA A 350 -23.88 23.57 32.66
N ILE A 351 -25.14 23.98 32.41
CA ILE A 351 -25.52 25.28 31.86
C ILE A 351 -26.65 25.93 32.67
N GLY A 352 -26.75 27.26 32.65
CA GLY A 352 -27.67 28.05 33.48
C GLY A 352 -27.13 28.37 34.90
N ASP A 353 -27.62 29.45 35.50
CA ASP A 353 -27.19 29.89 36.85
C ASP A 353 -27.47 28.78 37.88
N ALA A 354 -26.52 28.54 38.79
CA ALA A 354 -26.70 27.63 39.92
C ALA A 354 -27.92 27.99 40.80
N ARG A 355 -28.43 29.22 40.71
CA ARG A 355 -29.63 29.74 41.40
C ARG A 355 -30.93 29.64 40.58
N SER A 356 -30.89 29.15 39.34
CA SER A 356 -32.09 28.99 38.50
C SER A 356 -33.11 28.03 39.15
N PRO A 357 -34.41 28.40 39.24
CA PRO A 357 -35.41 27.60 39.96
C PRO A 357 -35.74 26.28 39.25
N ALA A 358 -35.74 26.26 37.91
CA ALA A 358 -35.98 25.06 37.14
C ALA A 358 -34.66 24.29 36.94
N ARG A 359 -34.34 23.39 37.88
CA ARG A 359 -33.15 22.52 37.85
C ARG A 359 -33.50 21.14 37.32
N HIS A 360 -32.88 20.77 36.20
CA HIS A 360 -33.03 19.47 35.56
C HIS A 360 -31.69 18.73 35.51
N VAL A 361 -31.73 17.43 35.75
CA VAL A 361 -30.54 16.56 35.76
C VAL A 361 -30.68 15.52 34.66
N LEU A 362 -29.69 15.47 33.78
CA LEU A 362 -29.54 14.49 32.72
C LEU A 362 -28.52 13.45 33.17
N VAL A 363 -29.00 12.30 33.63
CA VAL A 363 -28.16 11.21 34.12
C VAL A 363 -27.72 10.35 32.93
N ARG A 364 -26.42 10.34 32.63
CA ARG A 364 -25.84 9.50 31.58
C ARG A 364 -25.88 8.03 31.99
N GLN A 365 -26.36 7.20 31.07
CA GLN A 365 -26.39 5.74 31.12
C GLN A 365 -25.82 5.18 29.80
N ASP A 366 -25.55 3.88 29.74
CA ASP A 366 -24.89 3.26 28.58
C ASP A 366 -25.72 3.34 27.27
N ALA A 367 -27.06 3.42 27.40
CA ALA A 367 -28.00 3.52 26.30
C ALA A 367 -28.54 4.95 26.03
N GLY A 368 -28.05 5.98 26.73
CA GLY A 368 -28.49 7.37 26.55
C GLY A 368 -28.58 8.18 27.84
N TYR A 369 -29.65 8.97 27.98
CA TYR A 369 -29.87 9.90 29.10
C TYR A 369 -31.18 9.65 29.81
N ALA A 370 -31.14 9.41 31.11
CA ALA A 370 -32.31 9.44 31.97
C ALA A 370 -32.56 10.88 32.46
N VAL A 371 -33.70 11.46 32.08
CA VAL A 371 -34.14 12.79 32.47
C VAL A 371 -34.78 12.74 33.86
N GLN A 372 -34.33 13.61 34.76
CA GLN A 372 -34.91 13.79 36.10
C GLN A 372 -35.09 15.28 36.41
N SER A 373 -36.19 15.64 37.06
CA SER A 373 -36.57 17.02 37.37
C SER A 373 -37.08 17.11 38.82
N THR A 374 -36.97 18.29 39.45
CA THR A 374 -37.64 18.56 40.74
C THR A 374 -39.14 18.29 40.69
N ASP A 375 -39.75 18.49 39.52
CA ASP A 375 -41.20 18.50 39.32
C ASP A 375 -41.72 17.18 38.71
N SER A 376 -40.85 16.18 38.50
CA SER A 376 -41.20 14.88 37.92
C SER A 376 -40.19 13.79 38.33
N PRO A 377 -40.54 12.94 39.32
CA PRO A 377 -39.61 11.96 39.89
C PRO A 377 -39.48 10.64 39.08
N SER A 378 -40.31 10.43 38.06
CA SER A 378 -40.22 9.26 37.18
C SER A 378 -39.14 9.47 36.11
N PRO A 379 -38.02 8.71 36.10
CA PRO A 379 -36.97 8.89 35.11
C PRO A 379 -37.47 8.49 33.72
N GLN A 380 -37.33 9.38 32.74
CA GLN A 380 -37.58 9.08 31.34
C GLN A 380 -36.25 8.87 30.61
N THR A 381 -36.00 7.66 30.12
CA THR A 381 -34.79 7.34 29.35
C THR A 381 -34.97 7.76 27.89
N VAL A 382 -34.01 8.51 27.37
CA VAL A 382 -34.02 9.11 26.03
C VAL A 382 -32.67 8.84 25.34
N ASN A 383 -32.71 8.36 24.09
CA ASN A 383 -31.54 7.79 23.41
C ASN A 383 -30.44 8.81 23.06
N ASP A 384 -30.75 10.10 22.92
CA ASP A 384 -29.77 11.14 22.60
C ASP A 384 -29.95 12.45 23.39
N LEU A 385 -28.84 13.17 23.58
CA LEU A 385 -28.80 14.42 24.34
C LEU A 385 -29.73 15.51 23.78
N PRO A 386 -29.82 15.77 22.46
CA PRO A 386 -30.73 16.78 21.92
C PRO A 386 -32.19 16.50 22.26
N SER A 387 -32.61 15.23 22.25
CA SER A 387 -33.97 14.84 22.62
C SER A 387 -34.20 14.94 24.14
N ALA A 388 -33.20 14.61 24.96
CA ALA A 388 -33.27 14.73 26.42
C ALA A 388 -33.37 16.20 26.88
N VAL A 389 -32.60 17.11 26.26
CA VAL A 389 -32.71 18.55 26.50
C VAL A 389 -34.05 19.10 25.99
N TRP A 390 -34.52 18.64 24.81
CA TRP A 390 -35.82 19.05 24.27
C TRP A 390 -36.98 18.66 25.19
N SER A 391 -36.99 17.43 25.73
CA SER A 391 -38.07 16.97 26.62
C SER A 391 -38.18 17.80 27.89
N VAL A 392 -37.05 18.28 28.42
CA VAL A 392 -36.97 19.16 29.62
C VAL A 392 -37.63 20.52 29.41
N LEU A 393 -37.46 21.14 28.23
CA LEU A 393 -37.94 22.50 27.98
C LEU A 393 -39.47 22.54 27.86
N SER A 394 -40.10 23.57 28.42
CA SER A 394 -41.54 23.80 28.28
C SER A 394 -41.94 24.28 26.86
N PRO A 395 -43.22 24.15 26.44
CA PRO A 395 -43.65 24.58 25.10
C PRO A 395 -43.40 26.06 24.79
N SER A 396 -43.45 26.95 25.78
CA SER A 396 -43.15 28.37 25.62
C SER A 396 -41.64 28.62 25.42
N GLN A 397 -40.78 27.92 26.18
CA GLN A 397 -39.32 27.98 26.01
C GLN A 397 -38.88 27.40 24.65
N ARG A 398 -39.48 26.28 24.22
CA ARG A 398 -39.26 25.72 22.86
C ARG A 398 -39.63 26.76 21.79
N LYS A 399 -40.80 27.41 21.92
CA LYS A 399 -41.24 28.46 20.98
C LYS A 399 -40.30 29.68 20.96
N ALA A 400 -39.77 30.11 22.12
CA ALA A 400 -38.80 31.21 22.19
C ALA A 400 -37.51 30.89 21.43
N LEU A 401 -37.00 29.66 21.55
CA LEU A 401 -35.86 29.14 20.79
C LEU A 401 -36.19 28.81 19.30
N GLY A 402 -37.30 29.33 18.76
CA GLY A 402 -37.72 29.07 17.37
C GLY A 402 -38.14 27.63 17.07
N MET A 403 -38.26 26.76 18.08
CA MET A 403 -38.52 25.34 17.89
C MET A 403 -40.01 25.04 17.70
N THR A 404 -40.45 25.04 16.44
CA THR A 404 -41.83 24.70 16.05
C THR A 404 -42.07 23.20 15.83
N GLY A 405 -41.00 22.38 15.82
CA GLY A 405 -41.03 20.94 15.55
C GLY A 405 -41.04 20.04 16.80
N GLY A 406 -41.55 18.82 16.62
CA GLY A 406 -41.84 17.84 17.69
C GLY A 406 -40.71 16.90 18.11
N SER A 407 -39.42 17.26 17.96
CA SER A 407 -38.31 16.36 18.35
C SER A 407 -36.98 17.08 18.65
N GLY A 408 -36.05 16.35 19.26
CA GLY A 408 -34.67 16.81 19.51
C GLY A 408 -33.85 17.11 18.25
N ALA A 409 -34.26 16.63 17.07
CA ALA A 409 -33.59 16.93 15.81
C ALA A 409 -33.57 18.44 15.50
N SER A 410 -34.62 19.18 15.89
CA SER A 410 -34.65 20.64 15.76
C SER A 410 -33.62 21.33 16.68
N LEU A 411 -33.30 20.76 17.85
CA LEU A 411 -32.25 21.31 18.71
C LEU A 411 -30.87 21.01 18.13
N LEU A 412 -30.68 19.80 17.59
CA LEU A 412 -29.45 19.42 16.90
C LEU A 412 -29.18 20.33 15.69
N GLN A 413 -30.21 20.75 14.94
CA GLN A 413 -30.07 21.72 13.86
C GLN A 413 -29.62 23.11 14.39
N LEU A 414 -30.19 23.59 15.50
CA LEU A 414 -29.76 24.84 16.14
C LEU A 414 -28.32 24.79 16.68
N ILE A 415 -27.87 23.64 17.19
CA ILE A 415 -26.47 23.43 17.60
C ILE A 415 -25.56 23.45 16.37
N ARG A 416 -25.93 22.72 15.30
CA ARG A 416 -25.13 22.61 14.06
C ARG A 416 -25.08 23.89 13.20
N ALA A 417 -25.98 24.83 13.44
CA ALA A 417 -26.01 26.16 12.80
C ALA A 417 -25.14 27.21 13.54
N GLN A 418 -24.65 26.92 14.75
CA GLN A 418 -23.68 27.79 15.41
C GLN A 418 -22.29 27.70 14.76
N PRO A 419 -21.49 28.79 14.81
CA PRO A 419 -20.09 28.74 14.41
C PRO A 419 -19.30 27.78 15.31
N LEU A 420 -18.23 27.20 14.77
CA LEU A 420 -17.39 26.26 15.51
C LEU A 420 -16.70 26.94 16.71
N PRO A 421 -16.76 26.37 17.92
CA PRO A 421 -15.95 26.82 19.04
C PRO A 421 -14.45 26.66 18.76
N SER A 422 -13.64 27.62 19.21
CA SER A 422 -12.17 27.53 19.06
C SER A 422 -11.60 26.36 19.86
N ASN A 423 -10.45 25.82 19.43
CA ASN A 423 -9.78 24.71 20.12
C ASN A 423 -9.47 25.01 21.61
N GLN A 424 -9.29 26.28 21.98
CA GLN A 424 -9.19 26.68 23.39
C GLN A 424 -10.53 26.49 24.12
N ALA A 425 -11.65 27.00 23.57
CA ALA A 425 -12.96 26.84 24.19
C ALA A 425 -13.38 25.37 24.31
N VAL A 426 -13.07 24.53 23.30
CA VAL A 426 -13.26 23.08 23.39
C VAL A 426 -12.38 22.49 24.51
N SER A 427 -11.10 22.87 24.58
CA SER A 427 -10.18 22.41 25.63
C SER A 427 -10.65 22.76 27.04
N GLU A 428 -11.23 23.96 27.23
CA GLU A 428 -11.82 24.41 28.50
C GLU A 428 -13.07 23.60 28.87
N VAL A 429 -13.99 23.37 27.92
CA VAL A 429 -15.21 22.57 28.13
C VAL A 429 -14.90 21.10 28.45
N LEU A 430 -13.80 20.56 27.93
CA LEU A 430 -13.35 19.19 28.25
C LEU A 430 -12.51 19.09 29.52
N GLY A 431 -12.17 20.22 30.18
CA GLY A 431 -11.34 20.25 31.38
C GLY A 431 -9.86 19.92 31.15
N LEU A 432 -9.37 20.11 29.91
CA LEU A 432 -8.00 19.78 29.52
C LEU A 432 -7.05 20.94 29.88
N ALA A 433 -6.22 20.76 30.91
CA ALA A 433 -5.24 21.74 31.38
C ALA A 433 -4.41 22.35 30.22
N PRO A 434 -4.14 23.67 30.20
CA PRO A 434 -3.51 24.33 29.06
C PRO A 434 -2.11 23.78 28.76
N LEU A 435 -1.75 23.69 27.48
CA LEU A 435 -0.38 23.34 27.08
C LEU A 435 0.58 24.49 27.42
N PRO A 436 1.80 24.23 27.92
CA PRO A 436 2.83 25.25 28.05
C PRO A 436 3.24 25.74 26.65
N TYR A 437 2.87 26.98 26.32
CA TYR A 437 3.15 27.62 25.04
C TYR A 437 4.64 27.96 24.90
N ILE A 438 5.44 27.03 24.39
CA ILE A 438 6.84 27.25 24.03
C ILE A 438 6.89 27.67 22.56
N TYR A 439 7.07 28.97 22.33
CA TYR A 439 7.22 29.56 21.00
C TYR A 439 8.64 29.32 20.46
N GLU A 440 8.90 28.12 19.96
CA GLU A 440 10.09 27.86 19.14
C GLU A 440 9.83 28.40 17.72
N ALA A 441 10.49 29.51 17.39
CA ALA A 441 10.48 30.03 16.02
C ALA A 441 11.04 28.96 15.06
N PRO A 442 10.46 28.80 13.85
CA PRO A 442 10.82 27.71 12.96
C PRO A 442 12.31 27.76 12.61
N PHE A 443 13.05 26.71 13.00
CA PHE A 443 14.47 26.58 12.72
C PHE A 443 14.72 26.63 11.21
N ALA A 444 15.24 27.76 10.73
CA ALA A 444 15.69 27.87 9.35
C ALA A 444 16.86 26.87 9.13
N PRO A 445 16.75 25.92 8.20
CA PRO A 445 17.86 25.02 7.91
C PRO A 445 19.06 25.84 7.44
N ARG A 446 20.21 25.65 8.09
CA ARG A 446 21.46 26.34 7.74
C ARG A 446 21.89 25.97 6.31
N ARG A 447 21.43 26.75 5.33
CA ARG A 447 22.04 26.80 3.99
C ARG A 447 23.41 27.43 4.12
N GLN A 448 24.42 26.61 4.35
CA GLN A 448 25.81 27.04 4.28
C GLN A 448 26.13 27.42 2.83
N ALA A 449 26.49 28.69 2.60
CA ALA A 449 26.44 29.28 1.28
C ALA A 449 27.64 28.85 0.40
N GLY A 450 27.41 27.93 -0.54
CA GLY A 450 28.19 27.79 -1.76
C GLY A 450 27.51 28.55 -2.89
N HIS A 451 28.21 29.51 -3.52
CA HIS A 451 27.64 30.28 -4.64
C HIS A 451 27.68 29.49 -5.95
N LEU A 452 26.52 29.35 -6.60
CA LEU A 452 26.41 29.47 -8.06
C LEU A 452 25.22 30.39 -8.39
N ARG A 453 25.37 31.21 -9.43
CA ARG A 453 24.34 32.15 -9.90
C ARG A 453 23.47 31.48 -10.96
N GLY A 454 22.16 31.75 -10.95
CA GLY A 454 21.23 31.21 -11.94
C GLY A 454 19.77 31.53 -11.63
N GLY A 455 19.41 32.83 -11.61
CA GLY A 455 18.02 33.24 -11.48
C GLY A 455 17.31 33.14 -12.82
N ALA A 456 16.29 32.29 -12.91
CA ALA A 456 15.30 32.25 -13.98
C ALA A 456 13.96 31.84 -13.36
N ASP A 457 12.96 32.72 -13.42
CA ASP A 457 11.74 32.63 -12.61
C ASP A 457 10.84 31.45 -12.98
N HIS A 458 11.11 30.30 -12.36
CA HIS A 458 10.22 29.16 -12.38
C HIS A 458 9.18 29.31 -11.27
N TYR A 459 8.01 29.87 -11.63
CA TYR A 459 6.79 29.51 -10.93
C TYR A 459 6.70 27.98 -10.88
N PRO A 460 6.41 27.35 -9.73
CA PRO A 460 6.15 25.92 -9.70
C PRO A 460 4.95 25.66 -10.59
N ALA A 461 5.16 24.92 -11.68
CA ALA A 461 4.09 24.52 -12.58
C ALA A 461 2.99 23.79 -11.80
N ALA A 462 1.74 23.89 -12.27
CA ALA A 462 0.65 23.10 -11.70
C ALA A 462 1.09 21.62 -11.66
N PRO A 463 0.88 20.91 -10.53
CA PRO A 463 1.37 19.55 -10.37
C PRO A 463 0.83 18.69 -11.51
N LYS A 464 1.73 17.97 -12.20
CA LYS A 464 1.36 17.09 -13.32
C LYS A 464 0.19 16.18 -12.92
N PRO A 465 -0.79 15.94 -13.80
CA PRO A 465 -1.84 14.96 -13.58
C PRO A 465 -1.28 13.61 -13.11
N VAL A 466 -2.05 12.90 -12.28
CA VAL A 466 -1.66 11.59 -11.71
C VAL A 466 -1.18 10.63 -12.82
N ALA A 467 -1.88 10.56 -13.95
CA ALA A 467 -1.49 9.77 -15.12
C ALA A 467 -0.11 10.16 -15.70
N ASP A 468 0.22 11.46 -15.77
CA ASP A 468 1.49 11.93 -16.32
C ASP A 468 2.67 11.71 -15.36
N ARG A 469 2.40 11.72 -14.05
CA ARG A 469 3.39 11.31 -13.03
C ARG A 469 3.65 9.80 -13.05
N ILE A 470 2.62 8.99 -13.34
CA ILE A 470 2.79 7.55 -13.59
C ILE A 470 3.65 7.34 -14.86
N ARG A 471 3.40 8.08 -15.95
CA ARG A 471 4.21 8.03 -17.18
C ARG A 471 5.66 8.52 -16.98
N ASP A 472 5.90 9.54 -16.13
CA ASP A 472 7.26 9.98 -15.75
C ASP A 472 8.04 8.90 -14.99
N LEU A 473 7.37 8.15 -14.11
CA LEU A 473 7.92 7.01 -13.36
C LEU A 473 8.15 5.80 -14.27
N TYR A 474 7.19 5.52 -15.14
CA TYR A 474 7.07 4.28 -15.90
C TYR A 474 6.83 4.57 -17.39
N PRO A 475 7.85 4.94 -18.18
CA PRO A 475 7.68 5.44 -19.55
C PRO A 475 7.14 4.41 -20.57
N ALA A 476 7.10 3.13 -20.19
CA ALA A 476 6.65 2.01 -21.03
C ALA A 476 5.24 1.48 -20.67
N ILE A 477 4.53 2.12 -19.73
CA ILE A 477 3.20 1.69 -19.28
C ILE A 477 2.12 1.93 -20.36
N SER A 478 1.18 0.99 -20.54
CA SER A 478 0.03 1.19 -21.45
C SER A 478 -1.06 2.07 -20.81
N GLU A 479 -2.02 2.57 -21.59
CA GLU A 479 -3.09 3.41 -21.03
C GLU A 479 -4.07 2.64 -20.12
N ASP A 480 -4.34 1.37 -20.47
CA ASP A 480 -5.16 0.46 -19.66
C ASP A 480 -4.45 0.11 -18.33
N ASP A 481 -3.12 -0.04 -18.37
CA ASP A 481 -2.28 -0.23 -17.19
C ASP A 481 -2.22 1.04 -16.32
N VAL A 482 -2.20 2.25 -16.90
CA VAL A 482 -2.29 3.51 -16.10
C VAL A 482 -3.60 3.57 -15.33
N ALA A 483 -4.73 3.25 -15.99
CA ALA A 483 -6.03 3.21 -15.33
C ALA A 483 -6.06 2.16 -14.20
N THR A 484 -5.52 0.97 -14.46
CA THR A 484 -5.50 -0.13 -13.49
C THR A 484 -4.49 0.12 -12.35
N PHE A 485 -3.37 0.79 -12.60
CA PHE A 485 -2.43 1.27 -11.56
C PHE A 485 -3.08 2.28 -10.62
N ILE A 486 -3.89 3.20 -11.16
CA ILE A 486 -4.66 4.16 -10.36
C ILE A 486 -5.65 3.38 -9.46
N ASN A 487 -6.40 2.45 -10.04
CA ASN A 487 -7.43 1.69 -9.33
C ASN A 487 -6.88 0.72 -8.27
N GLU A 488 -5.81 -0.01 -8.58
CA GLU A 488 -5.26 -1.09 -7.73
C GLU A 488 -4.09 -0.67 -6.83
N ARG A 489 -3.30 0.35 -7.20
CA ARG A 489 -2.01 0.63 -6.54
C ARG A 489 -1.87 2.04 -5.99
N LEU A 490 -2.74 2.97 -6.39
CA LEU A 490 -2.86 4.30 -5.81
C LEU A 490 -4.02 4.42 -4.81
N HIS A 491 -5.13 3.70 -5.04
CA HIS A 491 -6.27 3.58 -4.13
C HIS A 491 -6.67 4.95 -3.49
N SER A 492 -6.56 5.09 -2.17
CA SER A 492 -6.98 6.25 -1.39
C SER A 492 -5.89 7.29 -1.10
N ASP A 493 -4.64 7.06 -1.53
CA ASP A 493 -3.58 8.08 -1.49
C ASP A 493 -2.70 8.05 -2.75
N PRO A 494 -3.22 8.56 -3.89
CA PRO A 494 -2.44 8.68 -5.12
C PRO A 494 -1.18 9.55 -4.98
N HIS A 495 -1.20 10.55 -4.09
CA HIS A 495 -0.14 11.53 -4.02
C HIS A 495 1.03 11.06 -3.17
N GLY A 496 0.79 10.46 -2.00
CA GLY A 496 1.83 9.89 -1.15
C GLY A 496 2.53 8.68 -1.78
N VAL A 497 1.78 7.80 -2.46
CA VAL A 497 2.39 6.66 -3.19
C VAL A 497 3.26 7.14 -4.35
N LEU A 498 2.81 8.11 -5.14
CA LEU A 498 3.64 8.70 -6.21
C LEU A 498 4.88 9.42 -5.65
N ILE A 499 4.76 10.24 -4.61
CA ILE A 499 5.90 10.93 -3.98
C ILE A 499 6.94 9.93 -3.44
N ARG A 500 6.49 8.79 -2.89
CA ARG A 500 7.39 7.71 -2.46
C ARG A 500 8.16 7.11 -3.63
N LEU A 501 7.46 6.76 -4.72
CA LEU A 501 8.06 6.16 -5.92
C LEU A 501 8.99 7.14 -6.65
N GLU A 502 8.62 8.42 -6.75
CA GLU A 502 9.46 9.48 -7.34
C GLU A 502 10.75 9.67 -6.55
N LYS A 503 10.65 9.64 -5.21
CA LYS A 503 11.82 9.70 -4.32
C LYS A 503 12.69 8.45 -4.41
N GLU A 504 12.10 7.27 -4.54
CA GLU A 504 12.81 6.01 -4.73
C GLU A 504 13.59 5.99 -6.06
N LEU A 505 12.94 6.36 -7.17
CA LEU A 505 13.58 6.49 -8.48
C LEU A 505 14.68 7.57 -8.49
N ALA A 506 14.47 8.69 -7.80
CA ALA A 506 15.49 9.73 -7.67
C ALA A 506 16.70 9.26 -6.84
N GLY A 507 16.47 8.51 -5.75
CA GLY A 507 17.52 7.87 -4.95
C GLY A 507 18.32 6.86 -5.77
N LEU A 508 17.62 5.92 -6.42
CA LEU A 508 18.21 4.92 -7.31
C LEU A 508 19.08 5.56 -8.40
N ARG A 509 18.57 6.60 -9.08
CA ARG A 509 19.33 7.36 -10.09
C ARG A 509 20.58 8.02 -9.50
N GLN A 510 20.51 8.57 -8.28
CA GLN A 510 21.66 9.20 -7.63
C GLN A 510 22.72 8.17 -7.19
N GLU A 511 22.29 7.04 -6.63
CA GLU A 511 23.15 5.93 -6.20
C GLU A 511 23.88 5.30 -7.38
N LEU A 512 23.15 4.96 -8.44
CA LEU A 512 23.70 4.39 -9.67
C LEU A 512 24.62 5.36 -10.41
N ALA A 513 24.24 6.64 -10.55
CA ALA A 513 25.10 7.64 -11.18
C ALA A 513 26.45 7.75 -10.47
N ARG A 514 26.45 7.87 -9.13
CA ARG A 514 27.67 7.88 -8.31
C ARG A 514 28.50 6.60 -8.55
N TRP A 515 27.92 5.43 -8.34
CA TRP A 515 28.62 4.14 -8.45
C TRP A 515 29.22 3.91 -9.85
N SER A 516 28.54 4.39 -10.89
CA SER A 516 29.03 4.31 -12.28
C SER A 516 30.28 5.15 -12.54
N THR A 517 30.51 6.21 -11.75
CA THR A 517 31.68 7.10 -11.84
C THR A 517 32.72 6.90 -10.73
N GLU A 518 32.45 6.03 -9.76
CA GLU A 518 33.35 5.70 -8.66
C GLU A 518 34.47 4.77 -9.16
N GLU A 519 35.74 5.10 -8.88
CA GLU A 519 36.88 4.39 -9.46
C GLU A 519 36.89 2.90 -9.04
N PRO A 520 36.89 1.95 -9.99
CA PRO A 520 36.92 0.53 -9.68
C PRO A 520 38.28 0.13 -9.08
N PRO A 521 38.32 -0.84 -8.15
CA PRO A 521 39.56 -1.34 -7.58
C PRO A 521 40.52 -1.80 -8.70
N HIS A 522 41.80 -1.50 -8.55
CA HIS A 522 42.81 -1.82 -9.57
C HIS A 522 42.89 -3.34 -9.82
N PRO A 523 43.26 -3.78 -11.04
CA PRO A 523 43.44 -5.18 -11.36
C PRO A 523 44.43 -5.90 -10.43
N THR A 524 44.23 -7.19 -10.26
CA THR A 524 45.08 -8.09 -9.47
C THR A 524 46.54 -7.97 -9.93
N GLY A 525 47.40 -7.42 -9.07
CA GLY A 525 48.76 -7.00 -9.40
C GLY A 525 49.08 -5.53 -9.11
N GLY A 526 48.08 -4.71 -8.72
CA GLY A 526 48.32 -3.36 -8.17
C GLY A 526 48.77 -2.30 -9.18
N LYS A 527 48.69 -2.61 -10.48
CA LYS A 527 48.96 -1.68 -11.57
C LYS A 527 47.72 -0.81 -11.79
N ALA A 528 47.88 0.51 -11.70
CA ALA A 528 46.78 1.45 -11.95
C ALA A 528 46.17 1.26 -13.35
N TRP A 529 44.87 1.55 -13.49
CA TRP A 529 44.16 1.51 -14.76
C TRP A 529 44.80 2.47 -15.78
N SER A 530 44.83 2.10 -17.06
CA SER A 530 45.03 3.08 -18.13
C SER A 530 43.78 3.97 -18.25
N VAL A 531 43.94 5.18 -18.78
CA VAL A 531 42.83 6.13 -18.97
C VAL A 531 41.71 5.49 -19.80
N ASP A 532 42.07 4.76 -20.86
CA ASP A 532 41.12 4.08 -21.75
C ASP A 532 40.39 2.92 -21.04
N ALA A 533 41.10 2.12 -20.25
CA ALA A 533 40.49 1.01 -19.50
C ALA A 533 39.57 1.52 -18.38
N LEU A 534 39.94 2.62 -17.71
CA LEU A 534 39.07 3.28 -16.72
C LEU A 534 37.80 3.83 -17.37
N ALA A 535 37.92 4.49 -18.54
CA ALA A 535 36.77 4.97 -19.30
C ALA A 535 35.87 3.81 -19.75
N GLU A 536 36.45 2.66 -20.13
CA GLU A 536 35.66 1.47 -20.48
C GLU A 536 34.94 0.86 -19.27
N GLN A 537 35.60 0.77 -18.10
CA GLN A 537 34.95 0.33 -16.85
C GLN A 537 33.77 1.23 -16.48
N VAL A 538 33.92 2.55 -16.56
CA VAL A 538 32.84 3.53 -16.37
C VAL A 538 31.70 3.27 -17.36
N GLN A 539 31.99 3.08 -18.65
CA GLN A 539 30.95 2.80 -19.65
C GLN A 539 30.22 1.46 -19.38
N ARG A 540 30.95 0.43 -18.95
CA ARG A 540 30.37 -0.89 -18.58
C ARG A 540 29.46 -0.77 -17.35
N ARG A 541 29.87 -0.02 -16.32
CA ARG A 541 29.03 0.28 -15.14
C ARG A 541 27.83 1.17 -15.48
N GLN A 542 27.95 2.13 -16.39
CA GLN A 542 26.83 2.95 -16.87
C GLN A 542 25.78 2.11 -17.61
N LYS A 543 26.19 1.13 -18.42
CA LYS A 543 25.25 0.17 -19.06
C LYS A 543 24.50 -0.67 -18.03
N PHE A 544 25.20 -1.21 -17.02
CA PHE A 544 24.58 -1.96 -15.92
C PHE A 544 23.61 -1.09 -15.10
N SER A 545 23.99 0.16 -14.84
CA SER A 545 23.13 1.17 -14.19
C SER A 545 21.86 1.44 -14.99
N ALA A 546 21.97 1.58 -16.32
CA ALA A 546 20.81 1.77 -17.18
C ALA A 546 19.87 0.56 -17.15
N MET A 547 20.39 -0.67 -17.12
CA MET A 547 19.58 -1.90 -16.98
C MET A 547 18.82 -1.94 -15.64
N LEU A 548 19.47 -1.58 -14.52
CA LEU A 548 18.82 -1.52 -13.20
C LEU A 548 17.75 -0.43 -13.11
N GLN A 549 17.98 0.72 -13.73
CA GLN A 549 16.96 1.76 -13.81
C GLN A 549 15.79 1.34 -14.72
N ASP A 550 16.08 0.71 -15.87
CA ASP A 550 15.07 0.25 -16.83
C ASP A 550 14.15 -0.81 -16.21
N ILE A 551 14.69 -1.86 -15.56
CA ILE A 551 13.85 -2.86 -14.90
C ILE A 551 13.00 -2.25 -13.76
N TRP A 552 13.50 -1.24 -13.04
CA TRP A 552 12.70 -0.50 -12.06
C TRP A 552 11.57 0.29 -12.72
N GLN A 553 11.84 0.92 -13.88
CA GLN A 553 10.88 1.71 -14.64
C GLN A 553 9.93 0.89 -15.56
N ARG A 554 10.02 -0.45 -15.59
CA ARG A 554 9.11 -1.35 -16.33
C ARG A 554 7.84 -1.79 -15.59
N LYS A 555 7.73 -1.50 -14.29
CA LYS A 555 6.49 -1.68 -13.53
C LYS A 555 5.40 -0.75 -14.15
N SER A 556 4.09 -0.96 -14.05
CA SER A 556 3.34 -1.78 -13.10
C SER A 556 1.84 -1.94 -13.47
N VAL A 557 1.42 -2.96 -14.23
CA VAL A 557 0.16 -3.71 -13.97
C VAL A 557 0.31 -5.09 -14.60
N SER A 558 0.12 -6.13 -13.78
CA SER A 558 -0.17 -7.51 -14.22
C SER A 558 -0.44 -8.34 -12.96
N GLN A 559 -1.68 -8.30 -12.46
CA GLN A 559 -2.19 -9.47 -11.73
C GLN A 559 -2.52 -10.53 -12.80
N TRP A 560 -1.85 -11.68 -12.69
CA TRP A 560 -1.91 -12.81 -13.64
C TRP A 560 -1.25 -12.62 -15.03
N GLY A 561 -0.01 -13.12 -15.15
CA GLY A 561 0.50 -13.71 -16.39
C GLY A 561 1.32 -12.81 -17.34
N TYR A 562 2.45 -13.36 -17.80
CA TYR A 562 3.24 -12.89 -18.95
C TYR A 562 3.79 -11.46 -18.88
N GLY A 563 4.65 -11.19 -17.90
CA GLY A 563 5.62 -10.10 -17.93
C GLY A 563 7.05 -10.60 -17.74
N ASP A 564 8.04 -9.95 -18.36
CA ASP A 564 9.47 -10.27 -18.21
C ASP A 564 9.98 -9.81 -16.83
N TYR A 565 9.65 -10.58 -15.79
CA TYR A 565 10.12 -10.38 -14.41
C TYR A 565 11.57 -10.85 -14.18
N GLN A 566 12.33 -11.00 -15.26
CA GLN A 566 13.69 -11.55 -15.29
C GLN A 566 14.70 -10.41 -15.40
N PHE A 567 15.67 -10.33 -14.48
CA PHE A 567 16.85 -9.48 -14.62
C PHE A 567 18.06 -10.32 -15.02
N LEU A 568 18.38 -10.34 -16.32
CA LEU A 568 19.57 -11.02 -16.84
C LEU A 568 20.67 -10.01 -17.15
N SER A 569 21.85 -10.20 -16.56
CA SER A 569 23.01 -9.34 -16.82
C SER A 569 24.31 -10.13 -16.94
N PHE A 570 24.94 -10.01 -18.12
CA PHE A 570 26.25 -10.56 -18.44
C PHE A 570 27.25 -9.41 -18.49
N PHE A 571 28.08 -9.26 -17.46
CA PHE A 571 28.91 -8.07 -17.25
C PHE A 571 30.40 -8.40 -17.06
N ASP A 572 31.23 -7.37 -17.20
CA ASP A 572 32.69 -7.48 -17.27
C ASP A 572 33.32 -6.22 -16.64
N PHE A 573 32.89 -5.86 -15.43
CA PHE A 573 33.46 -4.77 -14.64
C PHE A 573 33.99 -5.28 -13.30
N ALA A 574 34.99 -4.60 -12.76
CA ALA A 574 35.61 -4.94 -11.48
C ALA A 574 34.98 -4.18 -10.31
N GLY A 575 35.06 -4.75 -9.11
CA GLY A 575 34.60 -4.18 -7.84
C GLY A 575 33.20 -4.61 -7.42
N GLU A 576 32.74 -4.03 -6.30
CA GLU A 576 31.44 -4.34 -5.70
C GLU A 576 30.28 -3.85 -6.59
N LEU A 577 29.22 -4.67 -6.69
CA LEU A 577 27.95 -4.30 -7.28
C LEU A 577 27.31 -3.11 -6.49
N PRO A 578 26.42 -2.32 -7.12
CA PRO A 578 25.90 -1.11 -6.48
C PRO A 578 25.02 -1.48 -5.28
N ARG A 579 25.25 -0.82 -4.14
CA ARG A 579 24.32 -0.88 -3.01
C ARG A 579 23.13 0.05 -3.28
N LEU A 580 21.93 -0.50 -3.34
CA LEU A 580 20.70 0.21 -3.70
C LEU A 580 19.81 0.42 -2.48
N SER A 581 19.06 1.52 -2.43
CA SER A 581 17.98 1.74 -1.45
C SER A 581 16.58 1.44 -1.99
N ALA A 582 16.44 1.27 -3.31
CA ALA A 582 15.21 0.87 -3.99
C ALA A 582 14.94 -0.64 -3.90
N ARG A 583 13.66 -1.07 -3.99
CA ARG A 583 13.27 -2.48 -3.86
C ARG A 583 12.72 -3.07 -5.15
N PHE A 584 13.30 -4.19 -5.58
CA PHE A 584 12.97 -4.91 -6.80
C PHE A 584 11.94 -6.03 -6.53
N GLU A 585 10.81 -5.66 -5.90
CA GLU A 585 9.76 -6.55 -5.34
C GLU A 585 9.02 -7.45 -6.35
N TYR A 586 9.40 -7.40 -7.61
CA TYR A 586 8.73 -8.00 -8.78
C TYR A 586 9.73 -8.63 -9.74
N VAL A 587 11.03 -8.65 -9.38
CA VAL A 587 12.05 -9.44 -10.08
C VAL A 587 12.01 -10.83 -9.45
N THR A 588 11.46 -11.80 -10.18
CA THR A 588 11.33 -13.20 -9.74
C THR A 588 12.50 -14.06 -10.20
N GLU A 589 13.23 -13.64 -11.23
CA GLU A 589 14.41 -14.33 -11.74
C GLU A 589 15.56 -13.34 -11.84
N LEU A 590 16.71 -13.71 -11.27
CA LEU A 590 17.90 -12.87 -11.18
C LEU A 590 19.12 -13.65 -11.67
N VAL A 591 19.59 -13.33 -12.88
CA VAL A 591 20.73 -13.98 -13.54
C VAL A 591 21.89 -13.00 -13.63
N LEU A 592 22.96 -13.25 -12.88
CA LEU A 592 24.16 -12.42 -12.80
C LEU A 592 25.38 -13.22 -13.24
N SER A 593 25.98 -12.86 -14.37
CA SER A 593 27.17 -13.55 -14.90
C SER A 593 28.31 -12.55 -15.09
N ALA A 594 29.36 -12.68 -14.27
CA ALA A 594 30.58 -11.89 -14.40
C ALA A 594 31.65 -12.65 -15.20
N LYS A 595 32.24 -11.97 -16.18
CA LYS A 595 33.38 -12.49 -16.97
C LYS A 595 34.75 -12.20 -16.36
N ASN A 596 34.81 -11.27 -15.40
CA ASN A 596 36.06 -10.79 -14.81
C ASN A 596 36.22 -11.29 -13.36
N PRO A 597 37.33 -11.95 -13.00
CA PRO A 597 37.64 -12.26 -11.61
C PRO A 597 37.95 -10.97 -10.84
N GLY A 598 36.95 -10.46 -10.12
CA GLY A 598 37.06 -9.21 -9.34
C GLY A 598 35.74 -8.45 -9.14
N ALA A 599 34.66 -8.87 -9.79
CA ALA A 599 33.30 -8.46 -9.41
C ALA A 599 32.92 -9.04 -8.04
N GLN A 600 32.34 -8.25 -7.14
CA GLN A 600 31.95 -8.68 -5.78
C GLN A 600 30.47 -8.43 -5.52
N ILE A 601 29.76 -9.39 -4.92
CA ILE A 601 28.30 -9.32 -4.77
C ILE A 601 27.84 -8.22 -3.79
N GLY A 602 28.64 -7.94 -2.75
CA GLY A 602 28.33 -6.92 -1.76
C GLY A 602 26.98 -7.12 -1.06
N ALA A 603 26.29 -6.02 -0.79
CA ALA A 603 24.91 -5.99 -0.29
C ALA A 603 23.85 -5.95 -1.42
N PHE A 604 24.19 -6.28 -2.66
CA PHE A 604 23.30 -6.11 -3.83
C PHE A 604 21.98 -6.89 -3.69
N LEU A 605 22.06 -8.15 -3.23
CA LEU A 605 20.91 -9.07 -3.15
C LEU A 605 19.86 -8.67 -2.10
N ASP A 606 20.20 -7.83 -1.12
CA ASP A 606 19.26 -7.30 -0.11
C ASP A 606 18.10 -6.49 -0.76
N SER A 607 18.28 -6.04 -2.00
CA SER A 607 17.31 -5.25 -2.76
C SER A 607 16.24 -6.09 -3.47
N PHE A 608 16.37 -7.43 -3.49
CA PHE A 608 15.61 -8.36 -4.33
C PHE A 608 14.84 -9.42 -3.51
N PRO A 609 13.79 -9.01 -2.76
CA PRO A 609 13.17 -9.85 -1.72
C PRO A 609 12.29 -11.00 -2.23
N ASN A 610 11.87 -10.98 -3.49
CA ASN A 610 10.86 -11.89 -4.05
C ASN A 610 11.40 -12.78 -5.17
N VAL A 611 12.73 -12.97 -5.22
CA VAL A 611 13.39 -13.84 -6.19
C VAL A 611 13.03 -15.31 -5.94
N GLN A 612 12.62 -15.99 -7.00
CA GLN A 612 12.31 -17.41 -7.05
C GLN A 612 13.44 -18.22 -7.70
N GLN A 613 14.18 -17.61 -8.63
CA GLN A 613 15.32 -18.21 -9.32
C GLN A 613 16.53 -17.27 -9.24
N LEU A 614 17.58 -17.68 -8.53
CA LEU A 614 18.82 -16.93 -8.38
C LEU A 614 19.97 -17.69 -9.02
N LEU A 615 20.44 -17.22 -10.18
CA LEU A 615 21.61 -17.73 -10.89
C LEU A 615 22.73 -16.71 -10.80
N VAL A 616 23.82 -17.02 -10.09
CA VAL A 616 25.03 -16.20 -10.04
C VAL A 616 26.23 -17.01 -10.49
N THR A 617 27.01 -16.46 -11.41
CA THR A 617 28.20 -17.11 -11.99
C THR A 617 29.38 -16.13 -12.00
N GLY A 618 30.50 -16.51 -11.39
CA GLY A 618 31.76 -15.74 -11.47
C GLY A 618 31.84 -14.48 -10.60
N VAL A 619 30.86 -14.23 -9.73
CA VAL A 619 30.83 -13.06 -8.82
C VAL A 619 31.35 -13.47 -7.44
N GLU A 620 32.37 -12.77 -6.93
CA GLU A 620 33.02 -13.10 -5.65
C GLU A 620 32.10 -12.89 -4.44
N MET A 621 31.98 -13.93 -3.62
CA MET A 621 31.16 -13.98 -2.39
C MET A 621 32.02 -14.33 -1.16
N LYS A 622 32.67 -13.32 -0.59
CA LYS A 622 33.54 -13.45 0.61
C LYS A 622 32.81 -13.98 1.85
N VAL A 623 31.48 -13.78 1.91
CA VAL A 623 30.55 -14.25 2.93
C VAL A 623 29.24 -14.60 2.20
N PHE A 624 28.51 -15.60 2.66
CA PHE A 624 27.17 -15.92 2.15
C PHE A 624 26.23 -14.69 2.26
N PRO A 625 25.60 -14.21 1.16
CA PRO A 625 24.78 -13.00 1.19
C PRO A 625 23.50 -13.16 2.03
N PRO A 626 23.28 -12.34 3.09
CA PRO A 626 22.13 -12.50 3.99
C PRO A 626 20.78 -12.17 3.33
N GLY A 627 20.77 -11.39 2.23
CA GLY A 627 19.59 -11.17 1.41
C GLY A 627 18.95 -12.46 0.87
N ILE A 628 19.73 -13.53 0.66
CA ILE A 628 19.19 -14.83 0.20
C ILE A 628 18.23 -15.43 1.25
N PHE A 629 18.50 -15.26 2.55
CA PHE A 629 17.60 -15.69 3.62
C PHE A 629 16.30 -14.88 3.70
N GLN A 630 16.16 -13.80 2.93
CA GLN A 630 14.95 -12.98 2.84
C GLN A 630 14.06 -13.38 1.65
N MET A 631 14.57 -14.20 0.72
CA MET A 631 13.88 -14.63 -0.51
C MET A 631 12.87 -15.75 -0.21
N ARG A 632 11.67 -15.37 0.26
CA ARG A 632 10.64 -16.30 0.76
C ARG A 632 10.07 -17.30 -0.25
N GLU A 633 10.27 -17.05 -1.55
CA GLU A 633 9.75 -17.86 -2.66
C GLU A 633 10.89 -18.54 -3.45
N LEU A 634 12.11 -18.59 -2.89
CA LEU A 634 13.30 -19.11 -3.56
C LEU A 634 13.19 -20.62 -3.82
N ARG A 635 13.12 -20.99 -5.10
CA ARG A 635 12.95 -22.37 -5.60
C ARG A 635 14.21 -22.87 -6.28
N GLN A 636 14.95 -22.00 -6.97
CA GLN A 636 16.20 -22.38 -7.63
C GLN A 636 17.34 -21.47 -7.16
N LEU A 637 18.41 -22.06 -6.64
CA LEU A 637 19.62 -21.37 -6.23
C LEU A 637 20.82 -22.02 -6.93
N MET A 638 21.48 -21.26 -7.81
CA MET A 638 22.70 -21.67 -8.50
C MET A 638 23.78 -20.61 -8.25
N LEU A 639 24.82 -20.96 -7.49
CA LEU A 639 25.95 -20.07 -7.19
C LEU A 639 27.24 -20.69 -7.74
N ARG A 640 27.51 -20.55 -9.04
CA ARG A 640 28.65 -21.18 -9.72
C ARG A 640 29.91 -20.32 -9.64
N ASN A 641 31.06 -20.92 -9.28
CA ASN A 641 32.37 -20.24 -9.33
C ASN A 641 32.36 -18.86 -8.64
N CYS A 642 31.76 -18.80 -7.45
CA CYS A 642 31.56 -17.58 -6.68
C CYS A 642 32.63 -17.39 -5.59
N SER A 643 33.62 -18.29 -5.50
CA SER A 643 34.58 -18.39 -4.38
C SER A 643 33.91 -18.49 -2.99
N LEU A 644 32.66 -18.96 -2.95
CA LEU A 644 31.83 -19.00 -1.74
C LEU A 644 32.41 -19.94 -0.68
N ARG A 645 32.26 -19.56 0.59
CA ARG A 645 32.56 -20.40 1.75
C ARG A 645 31.36 -20.42 2.69
N LEU A 646 31.08 -21.58 3.29
CA LEU A 646 30.04 -21.72 4.30
C LEU A 646 30.67 -21.87 5.69
N SER A 647 30.17 -21.09 6.64
CA SER A 647 30.26 -21.41 8.07
C SER A 647 29.07 -22.26 8.50
N GLU A 648 29.18 -22.93 9.65
CA GLU A 648 28.10 -23.73 10.25
C GLU A 648 26.78 -22.93 10.33
N ALA A 649 26.83 -21.68 10.79
CA ALA A 649 25.65 -20.80 10.88
C ALA A 649 25.03 -20.45 9.51
N THR A 650 25.83 -20.32 8.46
CA THR A 650 25.31 -20.08 7.09
C THR A 650 24.80 -21.36 6.44
N ALA A 651 25.39 -22.52 6.77
CA ALA A 651 24.93 -23.83 6.33
C ALA A 651 23.58 -24.20 6.99
N GLU A 652 23.44 -23.90 8.29
CA GLU A 652 22.16 -24.00 9.01
C GLU A 652 21.14 -22.99 8.46
N GLY A 653 21.53 -21.74 8.21
CA GLY A 653 20.68 -20.73 7.58
C GLY A 653 20.14 -21.18 6.21
N LEU A 654 20.99 -21.80 5.38
CA LEU A 654 20.59 -22.34 4.07
C LEU A 654 19.68 -23.56 4.22
N SER A 655 19.90 -24.43 5.21
CA SER A 655 19.04 -25.60 5.48
C SER A 655 17.58 -25.24 5.77
N ARG A 656 17.32 -24.01 6.22
CA ARG A 656 15.98 -23.49 6.57
C ARG A 656 15.20 -22.91 5.38
N ILE A 657 15.75 -22.92 4.17
CA ILE A 657 15.04 -22.49 2.95
C ILE A 657 14.30 -23.69 2.35
N GLU A 658 13.22 -24.10 3.01
CA GLU A 658 12.39 -25.28 2.68
C GLU A 658 11.79 -25.26 1.26
N THR A 659 11.72 -24.09 0.62
CA THR A 659 11.13 -23.87 -0.70
C THR A 659 12.02 -24.28 -1.88
N ILE A 660 13.29 -24.61 -1.63
CA ILE A 660 14.26 -24.94 -2.69
C ILE A 660 13.91 -26.28 -3.35
N THR A 661 13.78 -26.26 -4.68
CA THR A 661 13.62 -27.42 -5.56
C THR A 661 14.88 -27.74 -6.36
N TYR A 662 15.78 -26.78 -6.57
CA TYR A 662 17.05 -26.95 -7.27
C TYR A 662 18.17 -26.20 -6.53
N LEU A 663 19.28 -26.89 -6.23
CA LEU A 663 20.44 -26.29 -5.56
C LEU A 663 21.75 -26.68 -6.26
N SER A 664 22.40 -25.70 -6.91
CA SER A 664 23.80 -25.81 -7.36
C SER A 664 24.70 -24.85 -6.58
N LEU A 665 25.80 -25.39 -6.03
CA LEU A 665 26.87 -24.64 -5.37
C LEU A 665 28.25 -25.00 -5.96
N GLU A 666 28.27 -25.43 -7.22
CA GLU A 666 29.43 -25.95 -7.94
C GLU A 666 30.62 -24.98 -8.07
N HIS A 667 31.84 -25.52 -8.08
CA HIS A 667 33.10 -24.76 -8.16
C HIS A 667 33.26 -23.71 -7.04
N ASN A 668 33.01 -24.08 -5.77
CA ASN A 668 33.22 -23.19 -4.62
C ASN A 668 33.95 -23.90 -3.49
N PRO A 669 34.89 -23.27 -2.78
CA PRO A 669 35.56 -23.87 -1.62
C PRO A 669 34.64 -23.87 -0.38
N LEU A 670 33.51 -24.58 -0.43
CA LEU A 670 32.48 -24.58 0.62
C LEU A 670 33.03 -25.09 1.94
N THR A 671 33.81 -26.19 1.89
CA THR A 671 34.38 -26.97 3.02
C THR A 671 33.37 -27.63 3.98
N VAL A 672 32.21 -27.00 4.19
CA VAL A 672 31.08 -27.51 4.98
C VAL A 672 29.88 -27.66 4.04
N ALA A 673 29.25 -28.83 4.03
CA ALA A 673 27.99 -29.05 3.31
C ALA A 673 26.79 -28.55 4.12
N PRO A 674 25.74 -27.97 3.50
CA PRO A 674 24.49 -27.69 4.17
C PRO A 674 23.75 -28.99 4.52
N HIS A 675 22.95 -28.95 5.58
CA HIS A 675 21.91 -29.96 5.80
C HIS A 675 20.78 -29.71 4.80
N VAL A 676 20.32 -30.76 4.10
CA VAL A 676 19.31 -30.63 3.04
C VAL A 676 17.97 -31.27 3.39
N GLY A 677 17.86 -32.02 4.50
CA GLY A 677 16.67 -32.80 4.84
C GLY A 677 15.34 -32.03 4.97
N TYR A 678 15.38 -30.71 5.22
CA TYR A 678 14.19 -29.85 5.25
C TYR A 678 13.74 -29.34 3.87
N MET A 679 14.57 -29.46 2.83
CA MET A 679 14.26 -29.06 1.45
C MET A 679 13.40 -30.14 0.77
N HIS A 680 12.20 -30.42 1.30
CA HIS A 680 11.39 -31.57 0.92
C HIS A 680 10.97 -31.63 -0.56
N GLY A 681 11.07 -30.50 -1.29
CA GLY A 681 10.82 -30.41 -2.74
C GLY A 681 12.08 -30.47 -3.62
N LEU A 682 13.27 -30.73 -3.06
CA LEU A 682 14.54 -30.76 -3.79
C LEU A 682 14.58 -31.94 -4.77
N THR A 683 14.70 -31.65 -6.06
CA THR A 683 14.88 -32.64 -7.12
C THR A 683 16.35 -32.82 -7.48
N GLU A 684 17.11 -31.72 -7.60
CA GLU A 684 18.49 -31.75 -8.06
C GLU A 684 19.43 -31.03 -7.09
N LEU A 685 20.51 -31.72 -6.71
CA LEU A 685 21.55 -31.22 -5.81
C LEU A 685 22.93 -31.37 -6.46
N ILE A 686 23.56 -30.25 -6.80
CA ILE A 686 24.82 -30.19 -7.54
C ILE A 686 25.88 -29.45 -6.72
N MET A 687 26.91 -30.16 -6.29
CA MET A 687 28.06 -29.60 -5.59
C MET A 687 29.37 -30.22 -6.09
N HIS A 688 29.53 -30.39 -7.40
CA HIS A 688 30.83 -30.81 -7.96
C HIS A 688 31.89 -29.72 -7.76
N ASP A 689 33.15 -30.13 -7.55
CA ASP A 689 34.29 -29.23 -7.27
C ASP A 689 34.00 -28.25 -6.11
N ALA A 690 33.40 -28.76 -5.03
CA ALA A 690 32.94 -27.97 -3.88
C ALA A 690 33.84 -28.06 -2.63
N HIS A 691 35.00 -28.73 -2.75
CA HIS A 691 35.95 -29.00 -1.66
C HIS A 691 35.31 -29.70 -0.43
N LEU A 692 34.22 -30.46 -0.61
CA LEU A 692 33.52 -31.15 0.48
C LEU A 692 34.30 -32.38 0.95
N SER A 693 34.41 -32.57 2.26
CA SER A 693 35.11 -33.72 2.87
C SER A 693 34.17 -34.86 3.29
N GLN A 694 32.86 -34.61 3.28
CA GLN A 694 31.77 -35.51 3.64
C GLN A 694 30.55 -35.21 2.75
N MET A 695 29.61 -36.15 2.63
CA MET A 695 28.34 -35.91 1.94
C MET A 695 27.46 -34.88 2.68
N PRO A 696 26.57 -34.15 1.98
CA PRO A 696 25.49 -33.39 2.62
C PRO A 696 24.62 -34.29 3.51
N SER A 697 24.02 -33.73 4.57
CA SER A 697 23.23 -34.51 5.53
C SER A 697 21.72 -34.41 5.33
N GLY A 698 21.01 -35.49 5.67
CA GLY A 698 19.55 -35.61 5.54
C GLY A 698 19.06 -36.06 4.17
N ILE A 699 19.94 -36.59 3.31
CA ILE A 699 19.62 -36.95 1.91
C ILE A 699 18.52 -38.03 1.85
N GLY A 700 18.55 -39.03 2.73
CA GLY A 700 17.53 -40.09 2.80
C GLY A 700 16.09 -39.62 3.07
N GLY A 701 15.90 -38.37 3.51
CA GLY A 701 14.56 -37.78 3.64
C GLY A 701 13.96 -37.27 2.32
N LEU A 702 14.78 -37.09 1.27
CA LEU A 702 14.44 -36.33 0.08
C LEU A 702 13.85 -37.19 -1.04
N LYS A 703 12.59 -37.59 -0.87
CA LYS A 703 11.85 -38.48 -1.77
C LYS A 703 11.63 -37.97 -3.20
N GLN A 704 11.93 -36.70 -3.48
CA GLN A 704 11.83 -36.09 -4.81
C GLN A 704 13.21 -35.96 -5.49
N LEU A 705 14.31 -36.24 -4.78
CA LEU A 705 15.67 -36.10 -5.30
C LEU A 705 15.93 -37.16 -6.38
N ASN A 706 16.29 -36.71 -7.59
CA ASN A 706 16.62 -37.54 -8.75
C ASN A 706 18.08 -37.40 -9.21
N VAL A 707 18.76 -36.30 -8.86
CA VAL A 707 20.19 -36.08 -9.15
C VAL A 707 20.93 -35.56 -7.91
N LEU A 708 22.05 -36.21 -7.60
CA LEU A 708 23.04 -35.81 -6.61
C LEU A 708 24.43 -35.85 -7.25
N SER A 709 24.96 -34.70 -7.66
CA SER A 709 26.35 -34.60 -8.16
C SER A 709 27.28 -34.11 -7.06
N LEU A 710 28.24 -34.96 -6.68
CA LEU A 710 29.32 -34.69 -5.73
C LEU A 710 30.70 -34.96 -6.36
N GLU A 711 30.79 -34.98 -7.69
CA GLU A 711 32.02 -35.16 -8.48
C GLU A 711 33.17 -34.25 -8.02
N ASN A 712 34.42 -34.73 -8.11
CA ASN A 712 35.64 -33.96 -7.87
C ASN A 712 35.68 -33.24 -6.49
N ASN A 713 35.19 -33.91 -5.45
CA ASN A 713 35.29 -33.46 -4.06
C ASN A 713 36.39 -34.22 -3.28
N LEU A 714 36.48 -33.95 -1.98
CA LEU A 714 37.46 -34.54 -1.06
C LEU A 714 36.81 -35.59 -0.13
N ILE A 715 35.70 -36.21 -0.56
CA ILE A 715 34.94 -37.17 0.25
C ILE A 715 35.76 -38.46 0.38
N THR A 716 36.01 -38.89 1.62
CA THR A 716 36.80 -40.09 1.95
C THR A 716 35.94 -41.25 2.48
N ASP A 717 34.76 -40.94 2.99
CA ASP A 717 33.74 -41.89 3.46
C ASP A 717 32.34 -41.32 3.19
N VAL A 718 31.47 -42.11 2.56
CA VAL A 718 30.04 -41.79 2.34
C VAL A 718 29.21 -41.85 3.63
N GLY A 719 29.75 -42.45 4.70
CA GLY A 719 29.12 -42.49 6.01
C GLY A 719 27.86 -43.37 6.05
N HIS A 720 26.85 -42.90 6.78
CA HIS A 720 25.52 -43.53 6.89
C HIS A 720 24.47 -42.85 6.00
N GLU A 721 24.70 -41.60 5.58
CA GLU A 721 23.78 -40.81 4.74
C GLU A 721 23.38 -41.53 3.44
N LEU A 722 24.29 -42.33 2.86
CA LEU A 722 24.01 -43.18 1.71
C LEU A 722 23.11 -44.39 2.04
N LEU A 723 23.25 -44.96 3.24
CA LEU A 723 22.50 -46.14 3.70
C LEU A 723 21.06 -45.79 4.08
N ASP A 724 20.81 -44.53 4.44
CA ASP A 724 19.47 -44.00 4.75
C ASP A 724 18.65 -43.69 3.48
N ILE A 725 19.23 -43.78 2.28
CA ILE A 725 18.53 -43.59 1.00
C ILE A 725 17.80 -44.88 0.60
N PRO A 726 16.47 -44.83 0.29
CA PRO A 726 15.76 -45.98 -0.26
C PRO A 726 16.34 -46.44 -1.60
N ASP A 727 16.61 -47.73 -1.73
CA ASP A 727 17.15 -48.36 -2.95
C ASP A 727 16.17 -48.29 -4.13
N THR A 728 14.87 -48.28 -3.84
CA THR A 728 13.77 -48.08 -4.81
C THR A 728 13.55 -46.62 -5.20
N GLN A 729 14.44 -45.69 -4.86
CA GLN A 729 14.35 -44.29 -5.30
C GLN A 729 15.14 -44.09 -6.60
N ALA A 730 14.51 -43.44 -7.59
CA ALA A 730 15.10 -43.07 -8.87
C ALA A 730 16.15 -41.94 -8.76
N LEU A 731 17.20 -42.16 -7.97
CA LEU A 731 18.28 -41.22 -7.71
C LEU A 731 19.57 -41.62 -8.43
N PHE A 732 20.13 -40.68 -9.18
CA PHE A 732 21.49 -40.75 -9.71
C PHE A 732 22.46 -40.05 -8.76
N ILE A 733 23.48 -40.77 -8.29
CA ILE A 733 24.55 -40.26 -7.43
C ILE A 733 25.88 -40.32 -8.19
N ASP A 734 26.53 -39.17 -8.34
CA ASP A 734 27.89 -39.08 -8.85
C ASP A 734 28.89 -38.77 -7.72
N LEU A 735 29.88 -39.66 -7.55
CA LEU A 735 30.99 -39.57 -6.60
C LEU A 735 32.34 -39.70 -7.31
N THR A 736 32.40 -39.55 -8.64
CA THR A 736 33.66 -39.58 -9.41
C THR A 736 34.67 -38.55 -8.90
N GLY A 737 35.96 -38.81 -9.12
CA GLY A 737 37.05 -37.92 -8.68
C GLY A 737 37.27 -37.81 -7.16
N ASN A 738 36.46 -38.48 -6.32
CA ASN A 738 36.60 -38.41 -4.87
C ASN A 738 37.65 -39.40 -4.31
N PRO A 739 38.42 -39.03 -3.26
CA PRO A 739 39.39 -39.90 -2.61
C PRO A 739 38.74 -40.94 -1.67
N LEU A 740 37.74 -41.67 -2.16
CA LEU A 740 36.98 -42.67 -1.39
C LEU A 740 37.90 -43.78 -0.88
N THR A 741 37.84 -44.04 0.42
CA THR A 741 38.55 -45.17 1.05
C THR A 741 37.97 -46.51 0.61
N ASP A 742 38.78 -47.57 0.64
CA ASP A 742 38.30 -48.91 0.27
C ASP A 742 37.21 -49.43 1.22
N VAL A 743 37.17 -48.93 2.46
CA VAL A 743 36.04 -49.17 3.39
C VAL A 743 34.76 -48.52 2.86
N SER A 744 34.84 -47.28 2.35
CA SER A 744 33.70 -46.60 1.72
C SER A 744 33.27 -47.30 0.43
N ARG A 745 34.20 -47.71 -0.44
CA ARG A 745 33.90 -48.50 -1.64
C ARG A 745 33.16 -49.80 -1.30
N ASN A 746 33.67 -50.57 -0.33
CA ASN A 746 33.04 -51.81 0.10
C ASN A 746 31.63 -51.60 0.69
N ARG A 747 31.36 -50.47 1.37
CA ARG A 747 29.99 -50.12 1.81
C ARG A 747 29.06 -49.84 0.63
N ILE A 748 29.54 -49.12 -0.39
CA ILE A 748 28.76 -48.86 -1.62
C ILE A 748 28.44 -50.18 -2.32
N THR A 749 29.42 -51.08 -2.48
CA THR A 749 29.21 -52.42 -3.03
C THR A 749 28.19 -53.21 -2.21
N GLN A 750 28.36 -53.29 -0.88
CA GLN A 750 27.44 -54.03 -0.01
C GLN A 750 26.01 -53.48 -0.07
N TYR A 751 25.82 -52.15 -0.10
CA TYR A 751 24.51 -51.51 -0.27
C TYR A 751 23.87 -51.90 -1.61
N LEU A 752 24.64 -51.84 -2.71
CA LEU A 752 24.15 -52.21 -4.04
C LEU A 752 23.88 -53.72 -4.21
N GLU A 753 24.55 -54.58 -3.45
CA GLU A 753 24.30 -56.04 -3.36
C GLU A 753 23.10 -56.40 -2.47
N GLN A 754 22.82 -55.60 -1.42
CA GLN A 754 21.71 -55.84 -0.49
C GLN A 754 20.38 -55.19 -0.93
N ALA A 755 20.41 -54.37 -1.98
CA ALA A 755 19.25 -53.76 -2.59
C ALA A 755 18.26 -54.78 -3.19
N SER A 756 17.01 -54.35 -3.32
CA SER A 756 15.90 -55.14 -3.87
C SER A 756 15.98 -55.31 -5.39
N MET A 757 15.12 -56.17 -5.94
CA MET A 757 14.98 -56.35 -7.38
C MET A 757 14.43 -55.11 -8.11
N ASP A 758 13.74 -54.24 -7.37
CA ASP A 758 13.09 -53.02 -7.87
C ASP A 758 13.96 -51.77 -7.63
N ARG A 759 15.29 -51.96 -7.57
CA ARG A 759 16.28 -50.90 -7.33
C ARG A 759 16.35 -49.92 -8.49
N GLU A 760 16.05 -48.65 -8.22
CA GLU A 760 16.17 -47.57 -9.21
C GLU A 760 17.42 -46.69 -8.98
N ILE A 761 18.05 -46.76 -7.80
CA ILE A 761 19.25 -45.98 -7.46
C ILE A 761 20.47 -46.40 -8.29
N LYS A 762 21.24 -45.40 -8.73
CA LYS A 762 22.48 -45.54 -9.52
C LYS A 762 23.59 -44.73 -8.86
N ILE A 763 24.76 -45.34 -8.69
CA ILE A 763 25.94 -44.70 -8.07
C ILE A 763 27.13 -44.89 -9.01
N ILE A 764 27.84 -43.81 -9.34
CA ILE A 764 29.11 -43.84 -10.08
C ILE A 764 30.23 -43.34 -9.17
N ILE A 765 31.37 -44.05 -9.16
CA ILE A 765 32.54 -43.74 -8.31
C ILE A 765 33.86 -43.60 -9.09
N GLU A 766 33.90 -44.05 -10.36
CA GLU A 766 35.08 -44.05 -11.23
C GLU A 766 34.63 -43.68 -12.65
N GLU A 767 35.51 -43.03 -13.43
CA GLU A 767 35.17 -42.64 -14.81
C GLU A 767 34.86 -43.88 -15.66
N VAL A 768 33.62 -43.98 -16.14
CA VAL A 768 33.24 -45.00 -17.13
C VAL A 768 33.78 -44.56 -18.48
N PHE A 769 35.06 -44.88 -18.75
CA PHE A 769 35.63 -44.79 -20.08
C PHE A 769 34.80 -45.66 -21.03
N SER A 770 34.00 -45.00 -21.88
CA SER A 770 33.29 -45.67 -22.95
C SER A 770 34.30 -46.11 -24.01
N GLU A 771 34.70 -47.39 -23.97
CA GLU A 771 35.39 -48.06 -25.09
C GLU A 771 34.41 -48.23 -26.27
N ALA A 772 34.06 -47.11 -26.90
CA ALA A 772 33.22 -46.98 -28.07
C ALA A 772 33.78 -45.86 -28.95
N GLU A 773 34.11 -46.18 -30.20
CA GLU A 773 34.76 -45.30 -31.19
C GLU A 773 36.27 -45.05 -30.99
N SER A 774 37.03 -46.13 -30.84
CA SER A 774 38.44 -46.18 -31.28
C SER A 774 38.65 -47.33 -32.27
N ASP A 775 38.02 -47.21 -33.45
CA ASP A 775 38.09 -48.22 -34.50
C ASP A 775 38.16 -47.52 -35.89
N SER A 776 39.35 -47.55 -36.50
CA SER A 776 39.73 -46.87 -37.76
C SER A 776 39.74 -45.32 -37.74
N ASP A 777 40.56 -44.62 -38.54
CA ASP A 777 41.44 -45.04 -39.63
C ASP A 777 42.91 -44.66 -39.36
N SER A 778 43.83 -45.57 -39.67
CA SER A 778 45.28 -45.39 -39.52
C SER A 778 45.99 -45.44 -40.88
N SER A 779 45.83 -44.39 -41.69
CA SER A 779 46.55 -44.20 -42.96
C SER A 779 46.52 -42.71 -43.40
N GLU A 780 47.47 -42.16 -44.16
CA GLU A 780 48.93 -42.37 -44.24
C GLU A 780 49.55 -41.08 -44.84
N ARG A 781 50.74 -40.65 -44.35
CA ARG A 781 51.74 -39.79 -45.05
C ARG A 781 51.31 -38.41 -45.60
N GLY A 782 51.94 -37.34 -45.10
CA GLY A 782 51.74 -35.98 -45.62
C GLY A 782 52.81 -34.93 -45.25
N TYR A 783 54.10 -35.28 -45.30
CA TYR A 783 55.16 -34.24 -45.25
C TYR A 783 55.04 -33.32 -46.48
N TRP A 784 55.00 -32.00 -46.27
CA TRP A 784 55.84 -31.02 -46.96
C TRP A 784 55.86 -29.69 -46.19
N THR A 785 57.06 -29.16 -45.98
CA THR A 785 57.31 -27.78 -45.54
C THR A 785 57.62 -26.91 -46.75
N ASP A 786 57.09 -25.68 -46.82
CA ASP A 786 57.93 -24.54 -47.21
C ASP A 786 57.33 -23.17 -46.84
N SER A 787 58.10 -22.43 -46.03
CA SER A 787 58.72 -21.13 -46.31
C SER A 787 57.99 -20.01 -47.08
N GLU A 788 57.97 -18.84 -46.40
CA GLU A 788 58.20 -17.48 -46.92
C GLU A 788 57.33 -16.88 -48.06
N SER A 789 56.50 -15.89 -47.68
CA SER A 789 56.30 -14.59 -48.38
C SER A 789 55.69 -13.55 -47.44
#